data_AF-A0AB33CXT5-F1
#
_entry.id   AF-A0AB33CXT5-F1
#
_cell.length_a   1.000
_cell.length_b   1.000
_cell.length_c   1.000
_cell.angle_alpha   90.00
_cell.angle_beta   90.00
_cell.angle_gamma   90.00
#
_symmetry.space_group_name_H-M   'P 1'
#
loop_
_entity.id
_entity.type
_entity.pdbx_description
1 polymer ?
#
loop_
_entity_poly.entity_id
_entity_poly.type
_entity_poly.pdbx_seq_one_letter_code
_entity_poly.pdbx_strand_id
1 'polypeptide(L)'
;MSISPVVPSELGHEKPVSTHVQCLEEENRLLFDQLQVVQEELGRLYDHPQAAGRDLKPTVINVAPVDVRLIEVQAESVRLECLLKVQTQLHDLKTQYALAKQLGDILIEGVQSTGSLISVPGRLRQAWRQSRRTQPPAALGGKSFDKVIQAYQQGGDQQVEALLNQASVSKSVQASAWTAVARTYMTAEPTLVATMARRAFALEPRGFRQKWLAFRLHESGDLLEAEALLALLPEEVSFTDSEARQRDRLLKQAKEFRLDQVRSVSEVEAQHAAVQRQWAELAESRNTMVSTLKQQGIQLSSVRDEVQRLNQEKQEQLVVVEALRAQIQQLQQDHQKTLQERGQQEDQQRQLMRQEQDNTQAALKQVADLKRELEQEELLKLQTQRECVGLQADLKRIRQALEDKEAQAGQWFEQCVTVQGGLADMAQQCEQLKGELQMHYREKEEALSQLQILRIAHDESLAIAEQRLEEVESLLVQLEESVAECEEFRVQLRDTQEEKDSLLLQVQELRQARDGLVVLAAQRLDEVHALQSQVQTITQERDEARQQINVERTDHKSLQAQLNQAFQIRDEYIALAAQRQGELLQQAKEQLSLEKSKAALEARQLELQQSLSAQTARETDLLERLSAQVQSLAARDAAVPGIQEELFKKQSEELLRVRRHIETAVKNNSANAVRQLQSFVGMQEYFATGVLPAFNSEAHSWPISADFALCLMRQLVLKPYDLVIEFGSGMSTVIVAKTLALMAERGDTRQTQFVSFEHLDSYYEQTLAHLQQAGLEQAAQLTLAPLKDWQSVDGQVYPYYSCQSTLAKLARQKQVTRKRILVIVDGPPAATGPQARYPAGPLLVEHFPNAHIDFLMDDYIREDEKQVVQHWLADIDALGLAGKSMEYKLEKDACLLTVHPKDTK
;
A
#
# COMPACT_ATOMS: atom_id res chain seq x y z
N MET A 1 79.42 0.89 -6.32
CA MET A 1 78.76 2.13 -5.86
C MET A 1 77.53 2.36 -6.71
N SER A 2 76.40 2.30 -6.02
CA SER A 2 75.03 2.78 -6.27
C SER A 2 74.52 3.13 -7.68
N ILE A 3 73.37 2.49 -7.95
CA ILE A 3 72.36 2.74 -8.97
C ILE A 3 71.72 4.12 -8.80
N SER A 4 71.52 4.85 -9.91
CA SER A 4 70.32 5.65 -10.23
C SER A 4 70.47 6.31 -11.60
N PRO A 5 69.47 6.17 -12.50
CA PRO A 5 69.09 7.27 -13.35
C PRO A 5 67.63 7.66 -13.10
N VAL A 6 67.50 8.96 -12.89
CA VAL A 6 66.29 9.77 -12.69
C VAL A 6 65.32 9.59 -13.86
N VAL A 7 64.07 9.28 -13.53
CA VAL A 7 62.91 9.40 -14.42
C VAL A 7 62.36 10.83 -14.28
N PRO A 8 62.15 11.59 -15.38
CA PRO A 8 61.39 12.83 -15.32
C PRO A 8 59.90 12.51 -15.15
N SER A 9 59.36 12.90 -14.00
CA SER A 9 57.93 13.04 -13.75
C SER A 9 57.43 14.28 -14.51
N GLU A 10 56.39 14.12 -15.33
CA GLU A 10 55.28 15.05 -15.52
C GLU A 10 54.31 14.46 -16.57
N LEU A 11 53.42 13.59 -16.08
CA LEU A 11 52.19 13.21 -16.78
C LEU A 11 51.19 14.36 -16.62
N GLY A 12 50.67 14.81 -17.75
CA GLY A 12 49.61 15.81 -17.83
C GLY A 12 48.38 15.38 -17.04
N HIS A 13 47.86 16.32 -16.26
CA HIS A 13 46.59 16.21 -15.59
C HIS A 13 45.45 16.07 -16.62
N GLU A 14 44.99 14.85 -16.83
CA GLU A 14 43.62 14.61 -17.30
C GLU A 14 42.65 15.20 -16.27
N LYS A 15 41.69 16.00 -16.76
CA LYS A 15 40.61 16.55 -15.95
C LYS A 15 39.82 15.40 -15.31
N PRO A 16 39.49 15.47 -14.01
CA PRO A 16 38.80 14.36 -13.36
C PRO A 16 37.37 14.26 -13.89
N VAL A 17 37.03 13.06 -14.36
CA VAL A 17 35.65 12.62 -14.55
C VAL A 17 34.94 12.73 -13.21
N SER A 18 33.99 13.68 -13.17
CA SER A 18 32.86 13.81 -12.25
C SER A 18 33.00 13.18 -10.86
N THR A 19 33.51 13.96 -9.91
CA THR A 19 33.38 13.72 -8.45
C THR A 19 31.94 13.44 -8.02
N HIS A 20 30.96 13.89 -8.81
CA HIS A 20 29.54 13.64 -8.59
C HIS A 20 29.12 12.18 -8.84
N VAL A 21 29.72 11.50 -9.82
CA VAL A 21 29.42 10.07 -10.09
C VAL A 21 29.99 9.21 -8.97
N GLN A 22 31.21 9.51 -8.51
CA GLN A 22 31.85 8.79 -7.41
C GLN A 22 31.11 8.99 -6.07
N CYS A 23 30.66 10.20 -5.77
CA CYS A 23 29.83 10.43 -4.57
C CYS A 23 28.45 9.76 -4.66
N LEU A 24 27.81 9.73 -5.83
CA LEU A 24 26.55 9.00 -6.01
C LEU A 24 26.75 7.49 -5.90
N GLU A 25 27.88 6.96 -6.36
CA GLU A 25 28.25 5.56 -6.16
C GLU A 25 28.46 5.24 -4.67
N GLU A 26 29.08 6.14 -3.91
CA GLU A 26 29.26 6.01 -2.46
C GLU A 26 27.93 6.11 -1.69
N GLU A 27 27.06 7.08 -2.02
CA GLU A 27 25.72 7.21 -1.43
C GLU A 27 24.84 6.00 -1.75
N ASN A 28 24.82 5.55 -3.01
CA ASN A 28 24.09 4.36 -3.40
C ASN A 28 24.63 3.11 -2.70
N ARG A 29 25.95 2.98 -2.57
CA ARG A 29 26.56 1.87 -1.83
C ARG A 29 26.16 1.90 -0.36
N LEU A 30 26.15 3.06 0.29
CA LEU A 30 25.71 3.19 1.69
C LEU A 30 24.23 2.81 1.85
N LEU A 31 23.37 3.23 0.91
CA LEU A 31 21.96 2.85 0.90
C LEU A 31 21.79 1.35 0.67
N PHE A 32 22.54 0.75 -0.26
CA PHE A 32 22.52 -0.70 -0.49
C PHE A 32 22.99 -1.49 0.73
N ASP A 33 24.06 -1.05 1.40
CA ASP A 33 24.56 -1.66 2.63
C ASP A 33 23.50 -1.59 3.75
N GLN A 34 22.81 -0.45 3.90
CA GLN A 34 21.70 -0.30 4.86
C GLN A 34 20.50 -1.19 4.52
N LEU A 35 20.15 -1.28 3.23
CA LEU A 35 19.04 -2.10 2.74
C LEU A 35 19.34 -3.59 2.90
N GLN A 36 20.60 -3.98 2.72
CA GLN A 36 21.08 -5.33 2.97
C GLN A 36 20.99 -5.68 4.47
N VAL A 37 21.39 -4.79 5.38
CA VAL A 37 21.21 -5.01 6.83
C VAL A 37 19.74 -5.19 7.19
N VAL A 38 18.85 -4.38 6.61
CA VAL A 38 17.40 -4.53 6.83
C VAL A 38 16.88 -5.86 6.26
N GLN A 39 17.34 -6.26 5.07
CA GLN A 39 16.97 -7.54 4.46
C GLN A 39 17.49 -8.74 5.25
N GLU A 40 18.71 -8.68 5.78
CA GLU A 40 19.28 -9.73 6.63
C GLU A 40 18.52 -9.86 7.96
N GLU A 41 18.12 -8.74 8.57
CA GLU A 41 17.30 -8.76 9.79
C GLU A 41 15.88 -9.25 9.52
N LEU A 42 15.26 -8.86 8.40
CA LEU A 42 13.97 -9.41 7.97
C LEU A 42 14.06 -10.90 7.64
N GLY A 43 15.16 -11.34 7.01
CA GLY A 43 15.46 -12.74 6.75
C GLY A 43 15.61 -13.55 8.04
N ARG A 44 16.34 -13.03 9.03
CA ARG A 44 16.46 -13.64 10.37
C ARG A 44 15.10 -13.77 11.06
N LEU A 45 14.27 -12.74 10.99
CA LEU A 45 12.92 -12.75 11.57
C LEU A 45 11.99 -13.74 10.84
N TYR A 46 12.16 -13.91 9.54
CA TYR A 46 11.42 -14.88 8.73
C TYR A 46 11.85 -16.33 9.01
N ASP A 47 13.15 -16.59 9.13
CA ASP A 47 13.70 -17.93 9.36
C ASP A 47 13.49 -18.41 10.82
N HIS A 48 13.41 -17.49 11.79
CA HIS A 48 13.27 -17.81 13.21
C HIS A 48 12.12 -17.04 13.88
N PRO A 49 10.85 -17.32 13.53
CA PRO A 49 9.69 -16.63 14.10
C PRO A 49 9.55 -16.85 15.62
N GLN A 50 10.19 -17.89 16.17
CA GLN A 50 10.22 -18.20 17.60
C GLN A 50 11.30 -17.42 18.38
N ALA A 51 12.21 -16.74 17.70
CA ALA A 51 13.23 -15.87 18.31
C ALA A 51 12.76 -14.40 18.46
N ALA A 52 11.53 -14.10 18.05
CA ALA A 52 10.92 -12.78 18.24
C ALA A 52 10.78 -12.46 19.74
N GLY A 53 11.76 -11.74 20.28
CA GLY A 53 11.75 -11.26 21.67
C GLY A 53 13.02 -11.47 22.48
N ARG A 54 14.05 -12.14 21.94
CA ARG A 54 15.38 -12.20 22.59
C ARG A 54 16.36 -11.28 21.86
N ASP A 55 16.75 -10.21 22.56
CA ASP A 55 17.82 -9.25 22.19
C ASP A 55 17.69 -8.49 20.87
N LEU A 56 16.56 -7.81 20.65
CA LEU A 56 16.53 -6.67 19.73
C LEU A 56 17.35 -5.53 20.32
N LYS A 57 18.61 -5.40 19.91
CA LYS A 57 19.41 -4.22 20.26
C LYS A 57 18.81 -2.98 19.60
N PRO A 58 18.70 -1.84 20.30
CA PRO A 58 18.22 -0.61 19.70
C PRO A 58 19.19 -0.16 18.60
N THR A 59 18.75 -0.23 17.34
CA THR A 59 19.49 0.32 16.20
C THR A 59 19.55 1.84 16.35
N VAL A 60 20.77 2.37 16.53
CA VAL A 60 21.03 3.81 16.51
C VAL A 60 21.09 4.24 15.05
N ILE A 61 20.05 4.92 14.59
CA ILE A 61 20.00 5.49 13.25
C ILE A 61 20.69 6.85 13.30
N ASN A 62 21.88 6.95 12.71
CA ASN A 62 22.53 8.24 12.49
C ASN A 62 21.85 8.92 11.29
N VAL A 63 21.13 10.00 11.56
CA VAL A 63 20.55 10.87 10.52
C VAL A 63 21.70 11.57 9.80
N ALA A 64 21.79 11.40 8.48
CA ALA A 64 22.76 12.11 7.67
C ALA A 64 22.53 13.64 7.80
N PRO A 65 23.58 14.45 7.97
CA PRO A 65 23.44 15.90 8.04
C PRO A 65 22.86 16.43 6.73
N VAL A 66 22.05 17.49 6.83
CA VAL A 66 21.43 18.25 5.75
C VAL A 66 22.31 18.31 4.50
N ASP A 67 21.68 18.13 3.35
CA ASP A 67 22.31 18.25 2.05
C ASP A 67 22.93 19.64 1.85
N VAL A 68 24.24 19.76 2.14
CA VAL A 68 25.06 20.97 1.94
C VAL A 68 24.93 21.47 0.50
N ARG A 69 24.59 20.58 -0.44
CA ARG A 69 24.37 20.88 -1.86
C ARG A 69 23.22 21.86 -2.08
N LEU A 70 22.12 21.81 -1.31
CA LEU A 70 21.00 22.74 -1.49
C LEU A 70 21.41 24.19 -1.18
N ILE A 71 22.18 24.38 -0.11
CA ILE A 71 22.69 25.69 0.32
C ILE A 71 23.66 26.24 -0.73
N GLU A 72 24.54 25.39 -1.26
CA GLU A 72 25.48 25.78 -2.33
C GLU A 72 24.76 26.16 -3.62
N VAL A 73 23.74 25.40 -4.03
CA VAL A 73 22.94 25.68 -5.24
C VAL A 73 22.14 26.97 -5.10
N GLN A 74 21.52 27.19 -3.93
CA GLN A 74 20.81 28.45 -3.66
C GLN A 74 21.76 29.63 -3.62
N ALA A 75 22.93 29.48 -3.00
CA ALA A 75 23.96 30.53 -3.00
C ALA A 75 24.43 30.84 -4.44
N GLU A 76 24.51 29.84 -5.30
CA GLU A 76 24.85 30.02 -6.71
C GLU A 76 23.74 30.71 -7.51
N SER A 77 22.47 30.44 -7.22
CA SER A 77 21.32 31.18 -7.78
C SER A 77 21.44 32.68 -7.49
N VAL A 78 21.74 33.05 -6.24
CA VAL A 78 21.94 34.45 -5.83
C VAL A 78 23.04 35.13 -6.66
N ARG A 79 24.13 34.41 -6.96
CA ARG A 79 25.21 34.93 -7.83
C ARG A 79 24.72 35.17 -9.25
N LEU A 80 24.01 34.22 -9.83
CA LEU A 80 23.52 34.29 -11.20
C LEU A 80 22.48 35.39 -11.38
N GLU A 81 21.57 35.57 -10.42
CA GLU A 81 20.60 36.67 -10.41
C GLU A 81 21.27 38.04 -10.37
N CYS A 82 22.27 38.20 -9.50
CA CYS A 82 23.04 39.44 -9.42
C CYS A 82 23.82 39.70 -10.72
N LEU A 83 24.45 38.67 -11.28
CA LEU A 83 25.17 38.75 -12.56
C LEU A 83 24.24 39.18 -13.69
N LEU A 84 23.05 38.59 -13.81
CA LEU A 84 22.06 38.96 -14.82
C LEU A 84 21.59 40.42 -14.67
N LYS A 85 21.34 40.86 -13.43
CA LYS A 85 20.97 42.25 -13.12
C LYS A 85 22.06 43.24 -13.56
N VAL A 86 23.30 42.99 -13.18
CA VAL A 86 24.44 43.84 -13.56
C VAL A 86 24.70 43.79 -15.06
N GLN A 87 24.57 42.62 -15.70
CA GLN A 87 24.72 42.47 -17.15
C GLN A 87 23.70 43.34 -17.90
N THR A 88 22.45 43.36 -17.45
CA THR A 88 21.38 44.19 -18.03
C THR A 88 21.73 45.68 -17.89
N GLN A 89 22.13 46.12 -16.69
CA GLN A 89 22.56 47.50 -16.44
C GLN A 89 23.77 47.91 -17.30
N LEU A 90 24.75 47.02 -17.46
CA LEU A 90 25.91 47.25 -18.31
C LEU A 90 25.52 47.36 -19.79
N HIS A 91 24.59 46.53 -20.26
CA HIS A 91 24.08 46.60 -21.62
C HIS A 91 23.35 47.91 -21.88
N ASP A 92 22.49 48.35 -20.97
CA ASP A 92 21.79 49.62 -21.06
C ASP A 92 22.76 50.82 -21.11
N LEU A 93 23.74 50.84 -20.21
CA LEU A 93 24.77 51.88 -20.18
C LEU A 93 25.63 51.86 -21.45
N LYS A 94 26.08 50.71 -21.92
CA LYS A 94 26.86 50.62 -23.17
C LYS A 94 26.03 51.09 -24.38
N THR A 95 24.74 50.76 -24.42
CA THR A 95 23.83 51.16 -25.50
C THR A 95 23.54 52.65 -25.48
N GLN A 96 23.32 53.25 -24.31
CA GLN A 96 23.12 54.70 -24.15
C GLN A 96 24.36 55.53 -24.55
N TYR A 97 25.56 54.99 -24.36
CA TYR A 97 26.83 55.68 -24.60
C TYR A 97 27.53 55.23 -25.89
N ALA A 98 26.91 54.38 -26.69
CA ALA A 98 27.42 53.97 -27.99
C ALA A 98 27.44 55.18 -28.96
N LEU A 99 28.58 55.39 -29.62
CA LEU A 99 28.74 56.46 -30.62
C LEU A 99 27.67 56.36 -31.72
N ALA A 100 27.30 55.14 -32.11
CA ALA A 100 26.26 54.89 -33.10
C ALA A 100 24.88 55.44 -32.69
N LYS A 101 24.50 55.30 -31.40
CA LYS A 101 23.23 55.84 -30.89
C LYS A 101 23.27 57.37 -30.81
N GLN A 102 24.36 57.95 -30.31
CA GLN A 102 24.52 59.41 -30.24
C GLN A 102 24.52 60.08 -31.62
N LEU A 103 25.16 59.44 -32.61
CA LEU A 103 25.11 59.90 -34.00
C LEU A 103 23.71 59.66 -34.61
N GLY A 104 23.07 58.53 -34.29
CA GLY A 104 21.69 58.22 -34.67
C GLY A 104 20.68 59.25 -34.17
N ASP A 105 20.73 59.62 -32.89
CA ASP A 105 19.82 60.61 -32.28
C ASP A 105 19.98 61.99 -32.95
N ILE A 106 21.21 62.43 -33.22
CA ILE A 106 21.50 63.68 -33.94
C ILE A 106 20.94 63.66 -35.37
N LEU A 107 21.00 62.50 -36.05
CA LEU A 107 20.47 62.32 -37.40
C LEU A 107 18.94 62.26 -37.40
N ILE A 108 18.33 61.58 -36.42
CA ILE A 108 16.88 61.45 -36.26
C ILE A 108 16.25 62.81 -35.92
N GLU A 109 16.80 63.57 -34.98
CA GLU A 109 16.36 64.94 -34.67
C GLU A 109 16.54 65.91 -35.85
N GLY A 110 17.55 65.65 -36.69
CA GLY A 110 17.76 66.39 -37.93
C GLY A 110 16.57 66.30 -38.86
N VAL A 111 16.01 65.10 -39.04
CA VAL A 111 14.92 64.84 -40.01
C VAL A 111 13.55 65.39 -39.54
N GLN A 112 13.39 65.69 -38.24
CA GLN A 112 12.11 66.12 -37.67
C GLN A 112 11.72 67.58 -37.96
N SER A 113 12.62 68.43 -38.45
CA SER A 113 12.26 69.79 -38.89
C SER A 113 13.23 70.38 -39.92
N THR A 114 12.76 71.25 -40.81
CA THR A 114 13.61 71.93 -41.81
C THR A 114 14.66 72.86 -41.18
N GLY A 115 14.43 73.36 -39.97
CA GLY A 115 15.40 74.15 -39.20
C GLY A 115 16.47 73.32 -38.48
N SER A 116 16.17 72.09 -38.05
CA SER A 116 17.13 71.21 -37.38
C SER A 116 18.11 70.55 -38.36
N LEU A 117 17.70 70.28 -39.60
CA LEU A 117 18.55 69.76 -40.70
C LEU A 117 19.79 70.61 -40.98
N ILE A 118 19.66 71.94 -40.96
CA ILE A 118 20.78 72.88 -41.20
C ILE A 118 21.80 72.85 -40.05
N SER A 119 21.36 72.48 -38.84
CA SER A 119 22.22 72.40 -37.65
C SER A 119 22.98 71.08 -37.52
N VAL A 120 22.61 70.04 -38.29
CA VAL A 120 23.20 68.69 -38.22
C VAL A 120 24.72 68.69 -38.48
N PRO A 121 25.26 69.34 -39.53
CA PRO A 121 26.72 69.38 -39.75
C PRO A 121 27.47 70.07 -38.59
N GLY A 122 26.86 71.10 -38.00
CA GLY A 122 27.40 71.82 -36.85
C GLY A 122 27.42 70.98 -35.57
N ARG A 123 26.31 70.30 -35.27
CA ARG A 123 26.19 69.40 -34.10
C ARG A 123 27.09 68.16 -34.23
N LEU A 124 27.23 67.58 -35.42
CA LEU A 124 28.18 66.49 -35.68
C LEU A 124 29.62 66.95 -35.49
N ARG A 125 29.98 68.15 -35.99
CA ARG A 125 31.31 68.74 -35.78
C ARG A 125 31.57 69.08 -34.32
N GLN A 126 30.54 69.47 -33.56
CA GLN A 126 30.62 69.74 -32.12
C GLN A 126 30.79 68.44 -31.32
N ALA A 127 30.01 67.39 -31.60
CA ALA A 127 30.18 66.06 -31.01
C ALA A 127 31.58 65.49 -31.29
N TRP A 128 32.09 65.70 -32.51
CA TRP A 128 33.45 65.30 -32.91
C TRP A 128 34.56 66.15 -32.27
N ARG A 129 34.34 67.46 -32.05
CA ARG A 129 35.27 68.32 -31.31
C ARG A 129 35.26 68.01 -29.81
N GLN A 130 34.10 67.69 -29.24
CA GLN A 130 33.94 67.31 -27.84
C GLN A 130 34.58 65.95 -27.52
N SER A 131 34.54 65.00 -28.45
CA SER A 131 35.27 63.73 -28.31
C SER A 131 36.80 63.86 -28.47
N ARG A 132 37.29 64.91 -29.14
CA ARG A 132 38.73 65.21 -29.32
C ARG A 132 39.39 65.98 -28.17
N ARG A 133 38.64 66.63 -27.27
CA ARG A 133 39.20 67.32 -26.11
C ARG A 133 39.47 66.33 -24.97
N THR A 134 40.70 65.82 -24.92
CA THR A 134 41.17 64.88 -23.89
C THR A 134 41.88 65.54 -22.71
N GLN A 135 42.25 66.82 -22.80
CA GLN A 135 42.94 67.53 -21.71
C GLN A 135 41.98 68.40 -20.89
N PRO A 136 42.01 68.29 -19.54
CA PRO A 136 41.14 69.06 -18.66
C PRO A 136 41.52 70.56 -18.69
N PRO A 137 40.53 71.48 -18.78
CA PRO A 137 40.78 72.92 -18.78
C PRO A 137 41.42 73.43 -17.48
N ALA A 138 42.19 74.51 -17.54
CA ALA A 138 42.70 75.21 -16.35
C ALA A 138 41.58 75.74 -15.42
N ALA A 139 40.37 75.92 -15.96
CA ALA A 139 39.17 76.24 -15.19
C ALA A 139 38.78 75.13 -14.20
N LEU A 140 39.08 73.86 -14.50
CA LEU A 140 38.84 72.72 -13.62
C LEU A 140 40.04 72.38 -12.71
N GLY A 141 41.13 73.15 -12.78
CA GLY A 141 42.37 72.87 -12.04
C GLY A 141 43.40 72.04 -12.81
N GLY A 142 43.27 71.94 -14.14
CA GLY A 142 44.24 71.21 -14.97
C GLY A 142 44.22 69.70 -14.69
N LYS A 143 45.38 69.03 -14.83
CA LYS A 143 45.48 67.56 -14.74
C LYS A 143 45.16 66.99 -13.35
N SER A 144 45.28 67.80 -12.29
CA SER A 144 45.03 67.43 -10.90
C SER A 144 43.57 67.62 -10.47
N PHE A 145 42.77 68.36 -11.24
CA PHE A 145 41.37 68.69 -10.89
C PHE A 145 41.20 69.44 -9.55
N ASP A 146 42.22 70.18 -9.08
CA ASP A 146 42.24 70.80 -7.75
C ASP A 146 41.03 71.71 -7.48
N LYS A 147 40.55 72.44 -8.51
CA LYS A 147 39.37 73.31 -8.38
C LYS A 147 38.06 72.52 -8.27
N VAL A 148 37.99 71.32 -8.86
CA VAL A 148 36.83 70.43 -8.71
C VAL A 148 36.80 69.86 -7.28
N ILE A 149 37.96 69.47 -6.76
CA ILE A 149 38.10 68.97 -5.38
C ILE A 149 37.68 70.05 -4.38
N GLN A 150 38.13 71.30 -4.57
CA GLN A 150 37.70 72.44 -3.75
C GLN A 150 36.19 72.72 -3.86
N ALA A 151 35.62 72.63 -5.06
CA ALA A 151 34.18 72.80 -5.27
C ALA A 151 33.37 71.74 -4.50
N TYR A 152 33.83 70.48 -4.52
CA TYR A 152 33.20 69.41 -3.75
C TYR A 152 33.25 69.68 -2.24
N GLN A 153 34.39 70.15 -1.73
CA GLN A 153 34.56 70.50 -0.31
C GLN A 153 33.67 71.66 0.13
N GLN A 154 33.31 72.56 -0.78
CA GLN A 154 32.51 73.76 -0.46
C GLN A 154 30.99 73.54 -0.59
N GLY A 155 30.53 72.63 -1.45
CA GLY A 155 29.11 72.49 -1.74
C GLY A 155 28.69 71.12 -2.29
N GLY A 156 29.52 70.09 -2.11
CA GLY A 156 29.23 68.71 -2.51
C GLY A 156 28.94 68.55 -4.00
N ASP A 157 28.05 67.62 -4.33
CA ASP A 157 27.76 67.23 -5.71
C ASP A 157 27.27 68.39 -6.59
N GLN A 158 26.40 69.25 -6.05
CA GLN A 158 25.77 70.33 -6.79
C GLN A 158 26.79 71.35 -7.31
N GLN A 159 27.80 71.67 -6.49
CA GLN A 159 28.82 72.63 -6.85
C GLN A 159 29.81 72.07 -7.89
N VAL A 160 30.11 70.77 -7.82
CA VAL A 160 30.90 70.07 -8.84
C VAL A 160 30.16 70.03 -10.17
N GLU A 161 28.87 69.68 -10.16
CA GLU A 161 28.04 69.67 -11.37
C GLU A 161 27.93 71.05 -12.02
N ALA A 162 27.70 72.10 -11.22
CA ALA A 162 27.66 73.47 -11.71
C ALA A 162 28.99 73.87 -12.39
N LEU A 163 30.12 73.53 -11.77
CA LEU A 163 31.45 73.80 -12.32
C LEU A 163 31.72 73.02 -13.62
N LEU A 164 31.35 71.74 -13.67
CA LEU A 164 31.50 70.90 -14.87
C LEU A 164 30.61 71.36 -16.04
N ASN A 165 29.39 71.80 -15.74
CA ASN A 165 28.46 72.33 -16.73
C ASN A 165 28.94 73.68 -17.28
N GLN A 166 29.41 74.60 -16.41
CA GLN A 166 30.00 75.86 -16.83
C GLN A 166 31.24 75.67 -17.72
N ALA A 167 32.08 74.67 -17.42
CA ALA A 167 33.26 74.36 -18.21
C ALA A 167 32.96 73.64 -19.55
N SER A 168 31.72 73.17 -19.77
CA SER A 168 31.27 72.49 -21.00
C SER A 168 32.22 71.37 -21.47
N VAL A 169 32.64 70.50 -20.54
CA VAL A 169 33.64 69.45 -20.76
C VAL A 169 33.02 68.11 -21.20
N SER A 170 33.82 67.28 -21.87
CA SER A 170 33.40 65.95 -22.33
C SER A 170 33.09 64.99 -21.17
N LYS A 171 32.22 63.99 -21.40
CA LYS A 171 31.85 63.00 -20.38
C LYS A 171 33.04 62.24 -19.80
N SER A 172 34.09 61.98 -20.59
CA SER A 172 35.34 61.36 -20.13
C SER A 172 36.14 62.27 -19.17
N VAL A 173 36.15 63.58 -19.41
CA VAL A 173 36.75 64.57 -18.49
C VAL A 173 35.91 64.69 -17.21
N GLN A 174 34.58 64.65 -17.32
CA GLN A 174 33.70 64.61 -16.14
C GLN A 174 33.92 63.35 -15.31
N ALA A 175 34.00 62.17 -15.94
CA ALA A 175 34.31 60.91 -15.27
C ALA A 175 35.66 60.96 -14.54
N SER A 176 36.67 61.57 -15.16
CA SER A 176 38.00 61.76 -14.57
C SER A 176 37.98 62.74 -13.39
N ALA A 177 37.16 63.79 -13.47
CA ALA A 177 36.96 64.75 -12.38
C ALA A 177 36.33 64.05 -11.15
N TRP A 178 35.28 63.25 -11.34
CA TRP A 178 34.68 62.45 -10.27
C TRP A 178 35.63 61.41 -9.69
N THR A 179 36.49 60.79 -10.51
CA THR A 179 37.56 59.92 -10.01
C THR A 179 38.60 60.67 -9.18
N ALA A 180 38.94 61.91 -9.54
CA ALA A 180 39.87 62.72 -8.76
C ALA A 180 39.29 63.06 -7.38
N VAL A 181 38.00 63.44 -7.32
CA VAL A 181 37.29 63.65 -6.04
C VAL A 181 37.22 62.35 -5.23
N ALA A 182 36.86 61.22 -5.85
CA ALA A 182 36.81 59.93 -5.15
C ALA A 182 38.16 59.54 -4.53
N ARG A 183 39.28 59.87 -5.18
CA ARG A 183 40.62 59.57 -4.67
C ARG A 183 40.98 60.36 -3.40
N THR A 184 40.38 61.54 -3.16
CA THR A 184 40.66 62.30 -1.94
C THR A 184 40.01 61.70 -0.70
N TYR A 185 38.96 60.91 -0.86
CA TYR A 185 38.19 60.27 0.24
C TYR A 185 38.43 58.76 0.36
N MET A 186 39.37 58.22 -0.43
CA MET A 186 39.60 56.77 -0.59
C MET A 186 39.81 56.01 0.72
N THR A 187 40.43 56.64 1.72
CA THR A 187 40.72 56.04 3.03
C THR A 187 39.72 56.40 4.13
N ALA A 188 38.92 57.46 3.92
CA ALA A 188 38.04 58.00 4.94
C ALA A 188 36.60 57.46 4.81
N GLU A 189 36.07 57.36 3.58
CA GLU A 189 34.66 57.03 3.34
C GLU A 189 34.46 56.06 2.16
N PRO A 190 34.58 54.74 2.38
CA PRO A 190 34.48 53.73 1.31
C PRO A 190 33.15 53.73 0.55
N THR A 191 32.02 53.96 1.23
CA THR A 191 30.68 54.02 0.63
C THR A 191 30.49 55.23 -0.28
N LEU A 192 30.99 56.41 0.13
CA LEU A 192 30.98 57.61 -0.68
C LEU A 192 31.84 57.42 -1.95
N VAL A 193 33.01 56.82 -1.79
CA VAL A 193 33.94 56.53 -2.88
C VAL A 193 33.33 55.54 -3.88
N ALA A 194 32.61 54.51 -3.42
CA ALA A 194 31.88 53.60 -4.29
C ALA A 194 30.77 54.31 -5.09
N THR A 195 30.07 55.26 -4.46
CA THR A 195 29.04 56.08 -5.12
C THR A 195 29.64 56.97 -6.22
N MET A 196 30.75 57.65 -5.91
CA MET A 196 31.48 58.46 -6.91
C MET A 196 32.09 57.60 -8.03
N ALA A 197 32.54 56.39 -7.71
CA ALA A 197 33.04 55.45 -8.70
C ALA A 197 31.91 54.98 -9.63
N ARG A 198 30.71 54.71 -9.10
CA ARG A 198 29.53 54.33 -9.87
C ARG A 198 29.12 55.46 -10.80
N ARG A 199 29.17 56.71 -10.31
CA ARG A 199 28.93 57.93 -11.10
C ARG A 199 29.95 58.13 -12.22
N ALA A 200 31.24 57.96 -11.93
CA ALA A 200 32.29 58.04 -12.94
C ALA A 200 32.16 56.93 -14.00
N PHE A 201 31.76 55.72 -13.60
CA PHE A 201 31.52 54.61 -14.49
C PHE A 201 30.29 54.83 -15.39
N ALA A 202 29.20 55.38 -14.85
CA ALA A 202 28.01 55.73 -15.63
C ALA A 202 28.30 56.78 -16.72
N LEU A 203 29.24 57.70 -16.47
CA LEU A 203 29.67 58.71 -17.44
C LEU A 203 30.60 58.14 -18.53
N GLU A 204 31.41 57.12 -18.19
CA GLU A 204 32.36 56.47 -19.10
C GLU A 204 32.43 54.95 -18.81
N PRO A 205 31.56 54.13 -19.44
CA PRO A 205 31.46 52.69 -19.15
C PRO A 205 32.59 51.89 -19.83
N ARG A 206 33.84 52.11 -19.41
CA ARG A 206 35.04 51.42 -19.89
C ARG A 206 35.55 50.38 -18.89
N GLY A 207 36.20 49.34 -19.40
CA GLY A 207 36.66 48.19 -18.60
C GLY A 207 37.56 48.55 -17.41
N PHE A 208 38.45 49.55 -17.54
CA PHE A 208 39.27 50.00 -16.41
C PHE A 208 38.47 50.69 -15.29
N ARG A 209 37.37 51.40 -15.63
CA ARG A 209 36.48 52.02 -14.64
C ARG A 209 35.54 51.01 -14.01
N GLN A 210 35.11 50.00 -14.76
CA GLN A 210 34.37 48.85 -14.24
C GLN A 210 35.20 48.10 -13.19
N LYS A 211 36.47 47.80 -13.50
CA LYS A 211 37.42 47.18 -12.56
C LYS A 211 37.59 48.04 -11.31
N TRP A 212 37.76 49.35 -11.50
CA TRP A 212 37.91 50.28 -10.37
C TRP A 212 36.65 50.34 -9.50
N LEU A 213 35.45 50.40 -10.10
CA LEU A 213 34.17 50.35 -9.39
C LEU A 213 34.02 49.06 -8.58
N ALA A 214 34.33 47.91 -9.15
CA ALA A 214 34.24 46.63 -8.45
C ALA A 214 35.10 46.61 -7.18
N PHE A 215 36.33 47.15 -7.23
CA PHE A 215 37.18 47.26 -6.04
C PHE A 215 36.69 48.29 -5.02
N ARG A 216 36.02 49.38 -5.45
CA ARG A 216 35.41 50.33 -4.50
C ARG A 216 34.18 49.75 -3.82
N LEU A 217 33.35 49.00 -4.56
CA LEU A 217 32.18 48.31 -4.00
C LEU A 217 32.58 47.25 -2.98
N HIS A 218 33.65 46.49 -3.28
CA HIS A 218 34.26 45.55 -2.34
C HIS A 218 34.66 46.19 -1.02
N GLU A 219 35.34 47.35 -1.07
CA GLU A 219 35.74 48.08 0.14
C GLU A 219 34.55 48.70 0.90
N SER A 220 33.43 48.97 0.20
CA SER A 220 32.19 49.45 0.81
C SER A 220 31.29 48.35 1.39
N GLY A 221 31.62 47.07 1.14
CA GLY A 221 30.84 45.91 1.61
C GLY A 221 29.77 45.39 0.65
N ASP A 222 29.61 45.99 -0.55
CA ASP A 222 28.67 45.52 -1.58
C ASP A 222 29.30 44.40 -2.42
N LEU A 223 29.38 43.21 -1.81
CA LEU A 223 30.15 42.07 -2.33
C LEU A 223 29.53 41.43 -3.58
N LEU A 224 28.20 41.41 -3.68
CA LEU A 224 27.48 40.76 -4.78
C LEU A 224 27.64 41.55 -6.08
N GLU A 225 27.41 42.86 -6.05
CA GLU A 225 27.58 43.72 -7.23
C GLU A 225 29.05 43.78 -7.65
N ALA A 226 29.97 43.79 -6.68
CA ALA A 226 31.40 43.77 -6.96
C ALA A 226 31.85 42.47 -7.65
N GLU A 227 31.37 41.30 -7.21
CA GLU A 227 31.63 40.00 -7.84
C GLU A 227 31.09 39.97 -9.28
N ALA A 228 29.85 40.43 -9.48
CA ALA A 228 29.22 40.48 -10.80
C ALA A 228 29.94 41.41 -11.77
N LEU A 229 30.37 42.61 -11.32
CA LEU A 229 31.12 43.54 -12.15
C LEU A 229 32.49 43.00 -12.55
N LEU A 230 33.15 42.21 -11.70
CA LEU A 230 34.41 41.53 -12.07
C LEU A 230 34.18 40.41 -13.08
N ALA A 231 33.13 39.60 -12.90
CA ALA A 231 32.82 38.48 -13.79
C ALA A 231 32.49 38.96 -15.22
N LEU A 232 31.94 40.17 -15.36
CA LEU A 232 31.55 40.78 -16.63
C LEU A 232 32.61 41.73 -17.22
N LEU A 233 33.86 41.67 -16.76
CA LEU A 233 34.95 42.49 -17.31
C LEU A 233 35.33 42.05 -18.74
N PRO A 234 35.64 42.98 -19.65
CA PRO A 234 36.19 42.64 -20.97
C PRO A 234 37.57 41.96 -20.86
N GLU A 235 37.85 40.99 -21.74
CA GLU A 235 39.12 40.22 -21.75
C GLU A 235 40.37 41.09 -21.93
N GLU A 236 40.23 42.29 -22.49
CA GLU A 236 41.31 43.26 -22.70
C GLU A 236 41.82 43.91 -21.39
N VAL A 237 41.10 43.76 -20.26
CA VAL A 237 41.47 44.38 -18.98
C VAL A 237 42.39 43.46 -18.19
N SER A 238 43.68 43.80 -18.12
CA SER A 238 44.65 43.07 -17.31
C SER A 238 44.61 43.47 -15.82
N PHE A 239 45.09 42.55 -14.98
CA PHE A 239 45.29 42.76 -13.54
C PHE A 239 46.78 42.79 -13.24
N THR A 240 47.21 43.69 -12.36
CA THR A 240 48.53 43.60 -11.72
C THR A 240 48.53 42.53 -10.63
N ASP A 241 49.69 42.09 -10.16
CA ASP A 241 49.78 41.07 -9.10
C ASP A 241 49.06 41.47 -7.80
N SER A 242 49.07 42.76 -7.46
CA SER A 242 48.34 43.28 -6.29
C SER A 242 46.83 43.31 -6.52
N GLU A 243 46.39 43.66 -7.73
CA GLU A 243 44.96 43.65 -8.11
C GLU A 243 44.42 42.22 -8.22
N ALA A 244 45.20 41.26 -8.69
CA ALA A 244 44.82 39.85 -8.75
C ALA A 244 44.57 39.29 -7.34
N ARG A 245 45.45 39.61 -6.37
CA ARG A 245 45.23 39.26 -4.95
C ARG A 245 44.01 39.95 -4.35
N GLN A 246 43.69 41.17 -4.77
CA GLN A 246 42.46 41.85 -4.34
C GLN A 246 41.21 41.19 -4.92
N ARG A 247 41.24 40.84 -6.21
CA ARG A 247 40.18 40.07 -6.89
C ARG A 247 39.91 38.74 -6.18
N ASP A 248 40.94 37.97 -5.89
CA ASP A 248 40.76 36.64 -5.28
C ASP A 248 40.18 36.74 -3.86
N ARG A 249 40.59 37.76 -3.09
CA ARG A 249 39.99 38.07 -1.78
C ARG A 249 38.52 38.43 -1.89
N LEU A 250 38.17 39.26 -2.88
CA LEU A 250 36.78 39.66 -3.15
C LEU A 250 35.92 38.43 -3.49
N LEU A 251 36.36 37.59 -4.42
CA LEU A 251 35.63 36.39 -4.82
C LEU A 251 35.41 35.42 -3.64
N LYS A 252 36.43 35.25 -2.79
CA LYS A 252 36.30 34.43 -1.57
C LYS A 252 35.26 35.00 -0.61
N GLN A 253 35.35 36.30 -0.31
CA GLN A 253 34.42 36.96 0.61
C GLN A 253 32.99 37.00 0.07
N ALA A 254 32.81 37.20 -1.25
CA ALA A 254 31.48 37.17 -1.88
C ALA A 254 30.85 35.77 -1.81
N LYS A 255 31.65 34.70 -2.00
CA LYS A 255 31.19 33.32 -1.83
C LYS A 255 30.76 33.04 -0.39
N GLU A 256 31.58 33.40 0.59
CA GLU A 256 31.26 33.24 2.01
C GLU A 256 29.98 34.00 2.38
N PHE A 257 29.86 35.26 1.93
CA PHE A 257 28.69 36.08 2.16
C PHE A 257 27.39 35.48 1.61
N ARG A 258 27.41 34.92 0.39
CA ARG A 258 26.23 34.26 -0.20
C ARG A 258 25.83 33.00 0.57
N LEU A 259 26.79 32.20 1.01
CA LEU A 259 26.52 30.99 1.79
C LEU A 259 25.89 31.33 3.14
N ASP A 260 26.38 32.36 3.83
CA ASP A 260 25.82 32.80 5.11
C ASP A 260 24.44 33.45 4.95
N GLN A 261 24.22 34.21 3.87
CA GLN A 261 22.90 34.76 3.53
C GLN A 261 21.86 33.65 3.32
N VAL A 262 22.20 32.60 2.58
CA VAL A 262 21.28 31.47 2.34
C VAL A 262 21.05 30.68 3.63
N ARG A 263 22.10 30.44 4.42
CA ARG A 263 21.98 29.74 5.71
C ARG A 263 21.03 30.44 6.68
N SER A 264 21.11 31.78 6.75
CA SER A 264 20.25 32.58 7.65
C SER A 264 18.78 32.68 7.19
N VAL A 265 18.52 32.52 5.89
CA VAL A 265 17.16 32.61 5.32
C VAL A 265 16.49 31.24 5.20
N SER A 266 17.26 30.17 5.04
CA SER A 266 16.69 28.83 4.87
C SER A 266 16.17 28.28 6.21
N GLU A 267 14.89 27.89 6.25
CA GLU A 267 14.25 27.16 7.37
C GLU A 267 14.85 25.75 7.61
N VAL A 268 16.02 25.46 7.04
CA VAL A 268 16.68 24.16 7.04
C VAL A 268 17.01 23.67 8.45
N GLU A 269 17.36 24.56 9.38
CA GLU A 269 17.53 24.19 10.79
C GLU A 269 16.20 23.81 11.46
N ALA A 270 15.11 24.50 11.11
CA ALA A 270 13.77 24.19 11.62
C ALA A 270 13.21 22.89 11.02
N GLN A 271 13.45 22.65 9.72
CA GLN A 271 13.11 21.41 9.03
C GLN A 271 13.93 20.23 9.57
N HIS A 272 15.22 20.43 9.85
CA HIS A 272 16.07 19.42 10.49
C HIS A 272 15.59 19.08 11.90
N ALA A 273 15.23 20.09 12.70
CA ALA A 273 14.64 19.87 14.02
C ALA A 273 13.27 19.14 13.94
N ALA A 274 12.46 19.44 12.92
CA ALA A 274 11.18 18.77 12.71
C ALA A 274 11.35 17.30 12.31
N VAL A 275 12.27 17.02 11.37
CA VAL A 275 12.61 15.65 10.95
C VAL A 275 13.19 14.86 12.13
N GLN A 276 14.11 15.43 12.91
CA GLN A 276 14.64 14.78 14.11
C GLN A 276 13.55 14.45 15.14
N ARG A 277 12.55 15.33 15.33
CA ARG A 277 11.40 15.05 16.21
C ARG A 277 10.55 13.91 15.68
N GLN A 278 10.20 13.92 14.39
CA GLN A 278 9.40 12.85 13.76
C GLN A 278 10.08 11.49 13.91
N TRP A 279 11.41 11.43 13.72
CA TRP A 279 12.16 10.19 13.91
C TRP A 279 12.23 9.74 15.38
N ALA A 280 12.34 10.69 16.33
CA ALA A 280 12.29 10.37 17.75
C ALA A 280 10.92 9.79 18.14
N GLU A 281 9.83 10.37 17.64
CA GLU A 281 8.45 9.88 17.84
C GLU A 281 8.27 8.47 17.24
N LEU A 282 8.78 8.22 16.03
CA LEU A 282 8.76 6.89 15.41
C LEU A 282 9.58 5.86 16.20
N ALA A 283 10.75 6.25 16.72
CA ALA A 283 11.58 5.37 17.54
C ALA A 283 10.88 5.01 18.86
N GLU A 284 10.20 5.98 19.48
CA GLU A 284 9.39 5.77 20.68
C GLU A 284 8.21 4.83 20.40
N SER A 285 7.43 5.10 19.34
CA SER A 285 6.32 4.25 18.89
C SER A 285 6.75 2.81 18.60
N ARG A 286 7.92 2.62 17.98
CA ARG A 286 8.49 1.28 17.76
C ARG A 286 8.83 0.60 19.08
N ASN A 287 9.50 1.31 20.00
CA ASN A 287 9.88 0.74 21.29
C ASN A 287 8.65 0.32 22.11
N THR A 288 7.56 1.08 22.06
CA THR A 288 6.27 0.70 22.68
C THR A 288 5.64 -0.52 22.02
N MET A 289 5.80 -0.68 20.70
CA MET A 289 5.31 -1.86 19.99
C MET A 289 6.10 -3.12 20.38
N VAL A 290 7.43 -3.00 20.47
CA VAL A 290 8.33 -4.09 20.90
C VAL A 290 8.04 -4.50 22.34
N SER A 291 7.79 -3.56 23.25
CA SER A 291 7.43 -3.90 24.64
C SER A 291 6.08 -4.62 24.73
N THR A 292 5.09 -4.16 23.95
CA THR A 292 3.77 -4.80 23.85
C THR A 292 3.87 -6.23 23.30
N LEU A 293 4.65 -6.43 22.23
CA LEU A 293 4.91 -7.77 21.68
C LEU A 293 5.59 -8.69 22.69
N LYS A 294 6.55 -8.17 23.46
CA LYS A 294 7.20 -8.93 24.54
C LYS A 294 6.20 -9.36 25.61
N GLN A 295 5.29 -8.46 25.99
CA GLN A 295 4.24 -8.76 26.98
C GLN A 295 3.24 -9.81 26.47
N GLN A 296 2.80 -9.70 25.20
CA GLN A 296 1.94 -10.69 24.55
C GLN A 296 2.64 -12.05 24.41
N GLY A 297 3.94 -12.07 24.09
CA GLY A 297 4.74 -13.29 24.04
C GLY A 297 4.77 -14.04 25.37
N ILE A 298 4.90 -13.31 26.50
CA ILE A 298 4.85 -13.88 27.86
C ILE A 298 3.46 -14.47 28.16
N GLN A 299 2.38 -13.77 27.77
CA GLN A 299 1.01 -14.27 27.96
C GLN A 299 0.77 -15.55 27.14
N LEU A 300 1.21 -15.60 25.89
CA LEU A 300 1.09 -16.79 25.04
C LEU A 300 1.88 -17.98 25.59
N SER A 301 3.06 -17.77 26.17
CA SER A 301 3.78 -18.85 26.86
C SER A 301 3.03 -19.37 28.08
N SER A 302 2.45 -18.48 28.89
CA SER A 302 1.65 -18.88 30.05
C SER A 302 0.42 -19.70 29.67
N VAL A 303 -0.32 -19.27 28.63
CA VAL A 303 -1.48 -20.01 28.13
C VAL A 303 -1.06 -21.36 27.56
N ARG A 304 0.08 -21.43 26.87
CA ARG A 304 0.62 -22.69 26.34
C ARG A 304 0.96 -23.68 27.46
N ASP A 305 1.60 -23.21 28.52
CA ASP A 305 1.94 -24.03 29.69
C ASP A 305 0.67 -24.54 30.40
N GLU A 306 -0.36 -23.70 30.50
CA GLU A 306 -1.65 -24.08 31.08
C GLU A 306 -2.40 -25.11 30.23
N VAL A 307 -2.39 -24.96 28.90
CA VAL A 307 -2.93 -25.96 27.97
C VAL A 307 -2.18 -27.30 28.05
N GLN A 308 -0.85 -27.28 28.22
CA GLN A 308 -0.09 -28.51 28.45
C GLN A 308 -0.48 -29.18 29.76
N ARG A 309 -0.64 -28.41 30.83
CA ARG A 309 -1.05 -28.92 32.14
C ARG A 309 -2.43 -29.57 32.08
N LEU A 310 -3.40 -28.91 31.46
CA LEU A 310 -4.76 -29.44 31.29
C LEU A 310 -4.79 -30.70 30.42
N ASN A 311 -3.94 -30.79 29.39
CA ASN A 311 -3.83 -32.01 28.60
C ASN A 311 -3.26 -33.18 29.42
N GLN A 312 -2.30 -32.91 30.30
CA GLN A 312 -1.72 -33.92 31.18
C GLN A 312 -2.76 -34.40 32.21
N GLU A 313 -3.49 -33.50 32.84
CA GLU A 313 -4.61 -33.84 33.75
C GLU A 313 -5.69 -34.65 33.03
N LYS A 314 -6.05 -34.29 31.79
CA LYS A 314 -6.98 -35.05 30.97
C LYS A 314 -6.48 -36.47 30.70
N GLN A 315 -5.19 -36.65 30.43
CA GLN A 315 -4.59 -37.97 30.21
C GLN A 315 -4.63 -38.82 31.49
N GLU A 316 -4.33 -38.23 32.64
CA GLU A 316 -4.44 -38.90 33.93
C GLU A 316 -5.89 -39.34 34.23
N GLN A 317 -6.87 -38.47 33.99
CA GLN A 317 -8.29 -38.80 34.13
C GLN A 317 -8.73 -39.92 33.17
N LEU A 318 -8.21 -39.95 31.94
CA LEU A 318 -8.50 -41.00 30.96
C LEU A 318 -8.05 -42.38 31.46
N VAL A 319 -6.86 -42.46 32.06
CA VAL A 319 -6.34 -43.70 32.66
C VAL A 319 -7.25 -44.18 33.81
N VAL A 320 -7.74 -43.26 34.65
CA VAL A 320 -8.69 -43.60 35.73
C VAL A 320 -10.02 -44.12 35.16
N VAL A 321 -10.55 -43.47 34.12
CA VAL A 321 -11.79 -43.92 33.46
C VAL A 321 -11.62 -45.30 32.82
N GLU A 322 -10.47 -45.59 32.21
CA GLU A 322 -10.17 -46.91 31.65
C GLU A 322 -10.07 -47.99 32.73
N ALA A 323 -9.44 -47.68 33.87
CA ALA A 323 -9.37 -48.58 35.02
C ALA A 323 -10.76 -48.88 35.62
N LEU A 324 -11.60 -47.85 35.79
CA LEU A 324 -12.98 -48.02 36.27
C LEU A 324 -13.83 -48.83 35.29
N ARG A 325 -13.65 -48.63 33.97
CA ARG A 325 -14.31 -49.46 32.95
C ARG A 325 -13.92 -50.93 33.07
N ALA A 326 -12.65 -51.23 33.26
CA ALA A 326 -12.18 -52.59 33.46
C ALA A 326 -12.81 -53.23 34.72
N GLN A 327 -12.87 -52.49 35.83
CA GLN A 327 -13.54 -52.94 37.06
C GLN A 327 -15.03 -53.22 36.85
N ILE A 328 -15.77 -52.34 36.18
CA ILE A 328 -17.19 -52.54 35.87
C ILE A 328 -17.38 -53.80 35.02
N GLN A 329 -16.52 -53.99 34.02
CA GLN A 329 -16.60 -55.14 33.13
C GLN A 329 -16.34 -56.46 33.88
N GLN A 330 -15.42 -56.44 34.86
CA GLN A 330 -15.15 -57.58 35.71
C GLN A 330 -16.29 -57.88 36.67
N LEU A 331 -16.87 -56.87 37.32
CA LEU A 331 -18.06 -57.01 38.16
C LEU A 331 -19.27 -57.55 37.38
N GLN A 332 -19.43 -57.15 36.12
CA GLN A 332 -20.48 -57.69 35.25
C GLN A 332 -20.27 -59.18 34.95
N GLN A 333 -19.02 -59.59 34.67
CA GLN A 333 -18.69 -61.01 34.46
C GLN A 333 -18.94 -61.84 35.73
N ASP A 334 -18.53 -61.33 36.90
CA ASP A 334 -18.75 -61.98 38.17
C ASP A 334 -20.23 -62.12 38.49
N HIS A 335 -21.03 -61.05 38.29
CA HIS A 335 -22.47 -61.09 38.48
C HIS A 335 -23.16 -62.11 37.56
N GLN A 336 -22.73 -62.20 36.30
CA GLN A 336 -23.28 -63.14 35.33
C GLN A 336 -22.92 -64.59 35.69
N LYS A 337 -21.73 -64.82 36.25
CA LYS A 337 -21.33 -66.11 36.80
C LYS A 337 -22.19 -66.49 38.01
N THR A 338 -22.43 -65.57 38.95
CA THR A 338 -23.30 -65.80 40.11
C THR A 338 -24.75 -66.13 39.68
N LEU A 339 -25.27 -65.46 38.64
CA LEU A 339 -26.59 -65.77 38.09
C LEU A 339 -26.65 -67.18 37.48
N GLN A 340 -25.60 -67.63 36.80
CA GLN A 340 -25.51 -68.99 36.27
C GLN A 340 -25.45 -70.04 37.38
N GLU A 341 -24.64 -69.79 38.42
CA GLU A 341 -24.53 -70.67 39.58
C GLU A 341 -25.87 -70.78 40.34
N ARG A 342 -26.57 -69.65 40.51
CA ARG A 342 -27.91 -69.62 41.12
C ARG A 342 -28.94 -70.37 40.28
N GLY A 343 -28.91 -70.21 38.95
CA GLY A 343 -29.78 -70.97 38.04
C GLY A 343 -29.54 -72.48 38.13
N GLN A 344 -28.27 -72.91 38.21
CA GLN A 344 -27.92 -74.32 38.39
C GLN A 344 -28.39 -74.87 39.75
N GLN A 345 -28.29 -74.07 40.82
CA GLN A 345 -28.81 -74.45 42.14
C GLN A 345 -30.34 -74.57 42.16
N GLU A 346 -31.05 -73.65 41.50
CA GLU A 346 -32.52 -73.72 41.37
C GLU A 346 -32.96 -74.95 40.56
N ASP A 347 -32.23 -75.31 39.50
CA ASP A 347 -32.50 -76.52 38.71
C ASP A 347 -32.22 -77.80 39.50
N GLN A 348 -31.15 -77.84 40.29
CA GLN A 348 -30.86 -78.94 41.22
C GLN A 348 -31.94 -79.09 42.29
N GLN A 349 -32.41 -77.97 42.88
CA GLN A 349 -33.53 -78.00 43.82
C GLN A 349 -34.82 -78.51 43.17
N ARG A 350 -35.12 -78.09 41.93
CA ARG A 350 -36.29 -78.61 41.18
C ARG A 350 -36.18 -80.10 40.91
N GLN A 351 -34.98 -80.61 40.61
CA GLN A 351 -34.75 -82.05 40.44
C GLN A 351 -34.96 -82.82 41.74
N LEU A 352 -34.41 -82.33 42.86
CA LEU A 352 -34.60 -82.96 44.18
C LEU A 352 -36.09 -82.96 44.59
N MET A 353 -36.79 -81.84 44.37
CA MET A 353 -38.24 -81.76 44.65
C MET A 353 -39.07 -82.73 43.79
N ARG A 354 -38.71 -82.93 42.51
CA ARG A 354 -39.35 -83.94 41.66
C ARG A 354 -39.07 -85.35 42.17
N GLN A 355 -37.84 -85.62 42.60
CA GLN A 355 -37.45 -86.93 43.13
C GLN A 355 -38.20 -87.25 44.44
N GLU A 356 -38.38 -86.27 45.32
CA GLU A 356 -39.23 -86.40 46.52
C GLU A 356 -40.71 -86.61 46.17
N GLN A 357 -41.23 -85.93 45.13
CA GLN A 357 -42.59 -86.17 44.63
C GLN A 357 -42.76 -87.60 44.08
N ASP A 358 -41.80 -88.10 43.31
CA ASP A 358 -41.84 -89.46 42.78
C ASP A 358 -41.75 -90.50 43.92
N ASN A 359 -40.91 -90.26 44.92
CA ASN A 359 -40.77 -91.11 46.11
C ASN A 359 -42.07 -91.14 46.94
N THR A 360 -42.69 -90.00 47.18
CA THR A 360 -43.98 -89.93 47.90
C THR A 360 -45.11 -90.60 47.12
N GLN A 361 -45.12 -90.49 45.79
CA GLN A 361 -46.08 -91.17 44.94
C GLN A 361 -45.88 -92.69 44.93
N ALA A 362 -44.64 -93.16 45.00
CA ALA A 362 -44.31 -94.59 45.17
C ALA A 362 -44.75 -95.12 46.55
N ALA A 363 -44.55 -94.35 47.62
CA ALA A 363 -45.00 -94.72 48.96
C ALA A 363 -46.54 -94.78 49.05
N LEU A 364 -47.26 -93.84 48.43
CA LEU A 364 -48.72 -93.88 48.34
C LEU A 364 -49.23 -95.13 47.60
N LYS A 365 -48.49 -95.59 46.58
CA LYS A 365 -48.80 -96.82 45.85
C LYS A 365 -48.60 -98.06 46.73
N GLN A 366 -47.52 -98.12 47.51
CA GLN A 366 -47.28 -99.18 48.49
C GLN A 366 -48.37 -99.23 49.58
N VAL A 367 -48.82 -98.07 50.07
CA VAL A 367 -49.92 -97.98 51.04
C VAL A 367 -51.24 -98.48 50.41
N ALA A 368 -51.48 -98.18 49.14
CA ALA A 368 -52.67 -98.68 48.43
C ALA A 368 -52.63 -100.21 48.21
N ASP A 369 -51.45 -100.78 47.94
CA ASP A 369 -51.26 -102.22 47.77
C ASP A 369 -51.42 -102.99 49.10
N LEU A 370 -50.85 -102.47 50.20
CA LEU A 370 -51.06 -103.02 51.56
C LEU A 370 -52.53 -102.97 52.00
N LYS A 371 -53.26 -101.93 51.57
CA LYS A 371 -54.70 -101.81 51.86
C LYS A 371 -55.53 -102.88 51.14
N ARG A 372 -55.13 -103.28 49.93
CA ARG A 372 -55.75 -104.40 49.20
C ARG A 372 -55.43 -105.75 49.84
N GLU A 373 -54.25 -105.94 50.40
CA GLU A 373 -53.89 -107.16 51.14
C GLU A 373 -54.72 -107.31 52.42
N LEU A 374 -54.96 -106.20 53.14
CA LEU A 374 -55.82 -106.19 54.34
C LEU A 374 -57.29 -106.55 54.01
N GLU A 375 -57.83 -106.05 52.89
CA GLU A 375 -59.19 -106.39 52.41
C GLU A 375 -59.31 -107.88 52.00
N GLN A 376 -58.21 -108.53 51.57
CA GLN A 376 -58.20 -109.96 51.27
C GLN A 376 -58.18 -110.83 52.54
N GLU A 377 -57.50 -110.41 53.61
CA GLU A 377 -57.53 -111.11 54.90
C GLU A 377 -58.90 -111.07 55.58
N GLU A 378 -59.61 -109.94 55.50
CA GLU A 378 -60.97 -109.82 56.04
C GLU A 378 -61.96 -110.75 55.32
N LEU A 379 -61.77 -110.97 54.01
CA LEU A 379 -62.58 -111.90 53.22
C LEU A 379 -62.35 -113.39 53.61
N LEU A 380 -61.12 -113.75 54.00
CA LEU A 380 -60.77 -115.11 54.45
C LEU A 380 -61.30 -115.42 55.86
N LYS A 381 -61.37 -114.42 56.75
CA LYS A 381 -61.99 -114.55 58.09
C LYS A 381 -63.51 -114.72 58.01
N LEU A 382 -64.18 -114.14 57.02
CA LEU A 382 -65.63 -114.29 56.83
C LEU A 382 -66.03 -115.67 56.26
N GLN A 383 -65.12 -116.37 55.56
CA GLN A 383 -65.34 -117.72 55.03
C GLN A 383 -65.14 -118.82 56.08
N THR A 384 -64.24 -118.64 57.04
CA THR A 384 -63.95 -119.61 58.12
C THR A 384 -64.98 -119.60 59.27
N GLN A 385 -65.83 -118.57 59.36
CA GLN A 385 -66.89 -118.46 60.35
C GLN A 385 -68.25 -119.05 59.92
N ARG A 386 -68.36 -119.57 58.70
CA ARG A 386 -69.60 -120.17 58.14
C ARG A 386 -69.61 -121.71 58.08
N GLU A 387 -68.53 -122.37 58.48
CA GLU A 387 -68.43 -123.83 58.53
C GLU A 387 -68.04 -124.31 59.94
N CYS A 388 -69.02 -124.39 60.86
CA CYS A 388 -69.12 -125.39 61.96
C CYS A 388 -70.07 -124.98 63.11
N VAL A 389 -71.31 -124.58 62.77
CA VAL A 389 -72.47 -124.70 63.67
C VAL A 389 -73.18 -126.00 63.29
N GLY A 390 -72.77 -127.11 63.91
CA GLY A 390 -73.20 -128.46 63.56
C GLY A 390 -73.31 -129.46 64.70
N LEU A 391 -73.28 -129.02 65.97
CA LEU A 391 -73.50 -129.88 67.15
C LEU A 391 -74.33 -129.17 68.23
N GLN A 392 -75.51 -128.69 67.84
CA GLN A 392 -76.60 -128.28 68.74
C GLN A 392 -77.92 -128.88 68.25
N ALA A 393 -77.93 -130.21 68.04
CA ALA A 393 -79.11 -130.99 67.67
C ALA A 393 -79.26 -132.31 68.46
N ASP A 394 -78.54 -132.44 69.58
CA ASP A 394 -78.81 -133.42 70.66
C ASP A 394 -79.31 -132.68 71.91
N LEU A 395 -80.23 -131.73 71.72
CA LEU A 395 -81.64 -132.05 71.93
C LEU A 395 -81.84 -133.02 73.10
N LYS A 396 -81.98 -132.47 74.31
CA LYS A 396 -83.36 -132.30 74.82
C LYS A 396 -84.15 -133.63 74.98
N ARG A 397 -83.43 -134.77 75.03
CA ARG A 397 -83.92 -136.16 75.18
C ARG A 397 -83.75 -136.68 76.60
N ILE A 398 -83.03 -135.97 77.48
CA ILE A 398 -82.83 -136.40 78.88
C ILE A 398 -83.60 -135.51 79.88
N ARG A 399 -84.23 -134.42 79.43
CA ARG A 399 -85.02 -133.49 80.28
C ARG A 399 -86.53 -133.73 80.31
N GLN A 400 -87.05 -134.78 79.67
CA GLN A 400 -88.50 -135.04 79.66
C GLN A 400 -88.84 -136.53 79.71
N ALA A 401 -88.05 -137.30 80.46
CA ALA A 401 -88.50 -138.52 81.09
C ALA A 401 -88.38 -138.28 82.60
N LEU A 402 -89.48 -137.79 83.16
CA LEU A 402 -90.24 -138.57 84.14
C LEU A 402 -89.46 -138.63 85.46
N GLU A 403 -89.70 -137.74 86.42
CA GLU A 403 -91.04 -137.30 86.86
C GLU A 403 -92.01 -138.46 87.19
N ASP A 404 -91.55 -139.71 87.09
CA ASP A 404 -92.16 -140.86 87.72
C ASP A 404 -91.04 -141.61 88.43
N LYS A 405 -90.90 -141.36 89.73
CA LYS A 405 -90.53 -142.27 90.82
C LYS A 405 -90.20 -141.49 92.11
N GLU A 406 -90.92 -140.39 92.35
CA GLU A 406 -91.44 -140.16 93.71
C GLU A 406 -92.41 -141.30 94.02
N ALA A 407 -91.96 -142.30 94.77
CA ALA A 407 -92.71 -143.02 95.82
C ALA A 407 -92.12 -144.41 96.10
N GLN A 408 -91.69 -144.58 97.36
CA GLN A 408 -91.41 -145.82 98.10
C GLN A 408 -90.11 -146.54 97.70
N ALA A 409 -89.20 -146.92 98.61
CA ALA A 409 -89.28 -147.18 100.06
C ALA A 409 -87.90 -146.84 100.68
N GLY A 410 -87.75 -146.43 101.94
CA GLY A 410 -88.48 -146.88 103.10
C GLY A 410 -87.91 -148.20 103.65
N GLN A 411 -86.63 -148.22 104.06
CA GLN A 411 -86.11 -149.14 105.08
C GLN A 411 -84.75 -148.64 105.65
N TRP A 412 -84.76 -148.38 106.96
CA TRP A 412 -83.63 -148.11 107.85
C TRP A 412 -82.65 -149.29 107.95
N PHE A 413 -81.37 -149.05 108.28
CA PHE A 413 -80.76 -149.25 109.63
C PHE A 413 -79.23 -149.49 109.54
N GLU A 414 -78.46 -148.86 110.46
CA GLU A 414 -77.11 -149.23 110.97
C GLU A 414 -75.89 -149.06 110.03
N GLN A 415 -74.79 -148.35 110.37
CA GLN A 415 -74.07 -148.13 111.64
C GLN A 415 -73.36 -146.75 111.64
N CYS A 416 -73.57 -145.87 112.63
CA CYS A 416 -72.78 -145.62 113.87
C CYS A 416 -71.58 -144.64 113.70
N VAL A 417 -71.18 -143.68 114.57
CA VAL A 417 -71.68 -142.97 115.78
C VAL A 417 -70.48 -142.09 116.31
N THR A 418 -70.74 -140.86 116.83
CA THR A 418 -69.93 -139.96 117.76
C THR A 418 -68.61 -139.27 117.27
N VAL A 419 -68.09 -138.08 117.70
CA VAL A 419 -68.08 -137.23 118.96
C VAL A 419 -67.74 -135.71 118.65
N GLN A 420 -68.33 -134.73 119.39
CA GLN A 420 -67.97 -133.32 119.84
C GLN A 420 -67.27 -132.19 119.01
N GLY A 421 -67.73 -130.93 119.24
CA GLY A 421 -67.00 -129.62 119.25
C GLY A 421 -67.36 -128.64 118.11
N GLY A 422 -67.51 -127.30 118.20
CA GLY A 422 -67.37 -126.25 119.23
C GLY A 422 -67.16 -124.85 118.57
N LEU A 423 -67.83 -123.80 119.06
CA LEU A 423 -67.48 -122.34 119.01
C LEU A 423 -66.49 -121.81 117.92
N ALA A 424 -66.88 -121.69 116.64
CA ALA A 424 -66.06 -121.06 115.59
C ALA A 424 -66.77 -120.00 114.70
N ASP A 425 -68.10 -119.97 114.65
CA ASP A 425 -68.80 -119.24 113.57
C ASP A 425 -68.98 -117.72 113.79
N MET A 426 -68.64 -117.18 114.96
CA MET A 426 -68.80 -115.74 115.24
C MET A 426 -67.56 -114.89 114.92
N ALA A 427 -66.38 -115.50 114.74
CA ALA A 427 -65.13 -114.77 114.47
C ALA A 427 -64.95 -114.42 112.98
N GLN A 428 -65.54 -115.21 112.08
CA GLN A 428 -65.30 -115.09 110.64
C GLN A 428 -65.99 -113.87 109.98
N GLN A 429 -67.05 -113.33 110.60
CA GLN A 429 -67.78 -112.18 110.05
C GLN A 429 -67.10 -110.82 110.32
N CYS A 430 -66.29 -110.69 111.38
CA CYS A 430 -65.58 -109.44 111.68
C CYS A 430 -64.31 -109.24 110.85
N GLU A 431 -63.66 -110.33 110.41
CA GLU A 431 -62.45 -110.26 109.57
C GLU A 431 -62.77 -109.79 108.14
N GLN A 432 -63.95 -110.15 107.63
CA GLN A 432 -64.36 -109.89 106.25
C GLN A 432 -64.62 -108.40 105.97
N LEU A 433 -65.28 -107.70 106.90
CA LEU A 433 -65.55 -106.25 106.78
C LEU A 433 -64.28 -105.39 106.94
N LYS A 434 -63.24 -105.90 107.60
CA LYS A 434 -61.94 -105.21 107.75
C LYS A 434 -61.12 -105.22 106.46
N GLY A 435 -61.26 -106.28 105.65
CA GLY A 435 -60.60 -106.42 104.36
C GLY A 435 -61.14 -105.45 103.29
N GLU A 436 -62.46 -105.23 103.27
CA GLU A 436 -63.10 -104.33 102.29
C GLU A 436 -62.71 -102.86 102.50
N LEU A 437 -62.59 -102.41 103.76
CA LEU A 437 -62.17 -101.04 104.06
C LEU A 437 -60.71 -100.77 103.65
N GLN A 438 -59.81 -101.74 103.79
CA GLN A 438 -58.41 -101.58 103.38
C GLN A 438 -58.22 -101.47 101.86
N MET A 439 -59.09 -102.12 101.07
CA MET A 439 -59.05 -102.02 99.61
C MET A 439 -59.40 -100.62 99.11
N HIS A 440 -60.47 -100.01 99.64
CA HIS A 440 -60.88 -98.66 99.22
C HIS A 440 -59.89 -97.56 99.61
N TYR A 441 -59.15 -97.72 100.72
CA TYR A 441 -58.06 -96.78 101.04
C TYR A 441 -56.91 -96.87 100.03
N ARG A 442 -56.62 -98.07 99.52
CA ARG A 442 -55.57 -98.31 98.53
C ARG A 442 -55.92 -97.70 97.16
N GLU A 443 -57.15 -97.89 96.71
CA GLU A 443 -57.65 -97.32 95.44
C GLU A 443 -57.62 -95.78 95.47
N LYS A 444 -57.92 -95.17 96.62
CA LYS A 444 -57.83 -93.71 96.80
C LYS A 444 -56.39 -93.19 96.72
N GLU A 445 -55.43 -93.89 97.32
CA GLU A 445 -54.01 -93.52 97.25
C GLU A 445 -53.46 -93.64 95.83
N GLU A 446 -53.85 -94.69 95.08
CA GLU A 446 -53.48 -94.86 93.67
C GLU A 446 -54.04 -93.75 92.78
N ALA A 447 -55.30 -93.37 92.95
CA ALA A 447 -55.93 -92.28 92.20
C ALA A 447 -55.27 -90.92 92.47
N LEU A 448 -54.88 -90.65 93.73
CA LEU A 448 -54.15 -89.43 94.09
C LEU A 448 -52.74 -89.40 93.47
N SER A 449 -52.07 -90.55 93.38
CA SER A 449 -50.76 -90.65 92.73
C SER A 449 -50.83 -90.38 91.22
N GLN A 450 -51.85 -90.91 90.53
CA GLN A 450 -52.06 -90.64 89.10
C GLN A 450 -52.37 -89.15 88.81
N LEU A 451 -53.15 -88.51 89.69
CA LEU A 451 -53.47 -87.08 89.55
C LEU A 451 -52.22 -86.20 89.75
N GLN A 452 -51.30 -86.62 90.62
CA GLN A 452 -50.02 -85.93 90.81
C GLN A 452 -49.10 -86.07 89.59
N ILE A 453 -49.06 -87.24 88.95
CA ILE A 453 -48.30 -87.45 87.70
C ILE A 453 -48.85 -86.58 86.56
N LEU A 454 -50.18 -86.54 86.39
CA LEU A 454 -50.82 -85.72 85.35
C LEU A 454 -50.57 -84.21 85.57
N ARG A 455 -50.54 -83.76 86.83
CA ARG A 455 -50.24 -82.37 87.15
C ARG A 455 -48.81 -81.99 86.78
N ILE A 456 -47.83 -82.85 87.08
CA ILE A 456 -46.43 -82.64 86.70
C ILE A 456 -46.30 -82.57 85.17
N ALA A 457 -46.93 -83.49 84.43
CA ALA A 457 -46.90 -83.47 82.97
C ALA A 457 -47.56 -82.22 82.36
N HIS A 458 -48.60 -81.68 83.01
CA HIS A 458 -49.24 -80.43 82.59
C HIS A 458 -48.34 -79.22 82.84
N ASP A 459 -47.71 -79.14 84.01
CA ASP A 459 -46.78 -78.06 84.36
C ASP A 459 -45.54 -78.08 83.44
N GLU A 460 -45.04 -79.27 83.07
CA GLU A 460 -43.97 -79.43 82.07
C GLU A 460 -44.40 -78.95 80.67
N SER A 461 -45.63 -79.25 80.26
CA SER A 461 -46.16 -78.80 78.96
C SER A 461 -46.34 -77.29 78.89
N LEU A 462 -46.72 -76.65 80.01
CA LEU A 462 -46.81 -75.21 80.15
C LEU A 462 -45.45 -74.54 80.04
N ALA A 463 -44.42 -75.08 80.70
CA ALA A 463 -43.05 -74.56 80.61
C ALA A 463 -42.48 -74.64 79.18
N ILE A 464 -42.76 -75.72 78.45
CA ILE A 464 -42.35 -75.85 77.04
C ILE A 464 -43.08 -74.82 76.17
N ALA A 465 -44.37 -74.57 76.42
CA ALA A 465 -45.14 -73.58 75.67
C ALA A 465 -44.62 -72.14 75.92
N GLU A 466 -44.28 -71.80 77.16
CA GLU A 466 -43.66 -70.51 77.51
C GLU A 466 -42.30 -70.33 76.82
N GLN A 467 -41.44 -71.36 76.84
CA GLN A 467 -40.15 -71.31 76.16
C GLN A 467 -40.29 -71.13 74.64
N ARG A 468 -41.28 -71.77 74.01
CA ARG A 468 -41.57 -71.57 72.57
C ARG A 468 -42.08 -70.17 72.27
N LEU A 469 -42.81 -69.55 73.19
CA LEU A 469 -43.33 -68.20 73.01
C LEU A 469 -42.20 -67.16 73.07
N GLU A 470 -41.24 -67.33 74.00
CA GLU A 470 -40.01 -66.52 74.05
C GLU A 470 -39.14 -66.70 72.79
N GLU A 471 -39.02 -67.92 72.25
CA GLU A 471 -38.32 -68.17 70.98
C GLU A 471 -38.97 -67.44 69.81
N VAL A 472 -40.31 -67.42 69.73
CA VAL A 472 -41.04 -66.72 68.68
C VAL A 472 -40.89 -65.20 68.81
N GLU A 473 -40.95 -64.65 70.02
CA GLU A 473 -40.73 -63.22 70.26
C GLU A 473 -39.31 -62.79 69.84
N SER A 474 -38.29 -63.59 70.17
CA SER A 474 -36.91 -63.35 69.73
C SER A 474 -36.76 -63.35 68.21
N LEU A 475 -37.39 -64.31 67.52
CA LEU A 475 -37.36 -64.40 66.05
C LEU A 475 -38.12 -63.24 65.39
N LEU A 476 -39.20 -62.74 66.00
CA LEU A 476 -39.92 -61.57 65.49
C LEU A 476 -39.06 -60.29 65.55
N VAL A 477 -38.33 -60.09 66.65
CA VAL A 477 -37.39 -58.95 66.76
C VAL A 477 -36.29 -59.03 65.71
N GLN A 478 -35.70 -60.21 65.50
CA GLN A 478 -34.69 -60.40 64.45
C GLN A 478 -35.24 -60.15 63.04
N LEU A 479 -36.51 -60.55 62.79
CA LEU A 479 -37.17 -60.28 61.53
C LEU A 479 -37.39 -58.78 61.32
N GLU A 480 -37.86 -58.07 62.35
CA GLU A 480 -38.07 -56.61 62.29
C GLU A 480 -36.76 -55.85 62.04
N GLU A 481 -35.66 -56.25 62.69
CA GLU A 481 -34.33 -55.69 62.44
C GLU A 481 -33.89 -55.92 60.99
N SER A 482 -34.05 -57.14 60.46
CA SER A 482 -33.68 -57.45 59.07
C SER A 482 -34.54 -56.70 58.03
N VAL A 483 -35.81 -56.42 58.35
CA VAL A 483 -36.70 -55.62 57.50
C VAL A 483 -36.26 -54.16 57.49
N ALA A 484 -35.88 -53.60 58.64
CA ALA A 484 -35.36 -52.24 58.74
C ALA A 484 -34.05 -52.09 57.94
N GLU A 485 -33.13 -53.04 58.03
CA GLU A 485 -31.91 -53.05 57.21
C GLU A 485 -32.23 -53.11 55.71
N CYS A 486 -33.20 -53.93 55.30
CA CYS A 486 -33.66 -53.99 53.91
C CYS A 486 -34.27 -52.68 53.43
N GLU A 487 -35.01 -51.96 54.28
CA GLU A 487 -35.55 -50.64 53.94
C GLU A 487 -34.44 -49.60 53.78
N GLU A 488 -33.44 -49.60 54.64
CA GLU A 488 -32.28 -48.72 54.54
C GLU A 488 -31.49 -48.96 53.24
N PHE A 489 -31.22 -50.22 52.88
CA PHE A 489 -30.58 -50.56 51.61
C PHE A 489 -31.42 -50.14 50.39
N ARG A 490 -32.76 -50.17 50.48
CA ARG A 490 -33.63 -49.71 49.39
C ARG A 490 -33.59 -48.20 49.21
N VAL A 491 -33.41 -47.43 50.29
CA VAL A 491 -33.20 -45.99 50.22
C VAL A 491 -31.85 -45.69 49.59
N GLN A 492 -30.77 -46.32 50.05
CA GLN A 492 -29.43 -46.15 49.47
C GLN A 492 -29.38 -46.55 47.98
N LEU A 493 -30.08 -47.61 47.59
CA LEU A 493 -30.21 -48.00 46.18
C LEU A 493 -30.94 -46.94 45.36
N ARG A 494 -31.97 -46.28 45.91
CA ARG A 494 -32.70 -45.22 45.22
C ARG A 494 -31.83 -43.98 45.04
N ASP A 495 -31.11 -43.56 46.07
CA ASP A 495 -30.22 -42.40 46.03
C ASP A 495 -29.10 -42.61 45.01
N THR A 496 -28.48 -43.80 44.99
CA THR A 496 -27.46 -44.15 43.98
C THR A 496 -28.02 -44.26 42.57
N GLN A 497 -29.29 -44.65 42.41
CA GLN A 497 -29.96 -44.66 41.12
C GLN A 497 -30.19 -43.23 40.59
N GLU A 498 -30.63 -42.32 41.46
CA GLU A 498 -30.83 -40.90 41.12
C GLU A 498 -29.50 -40.21 40.78
N GLU A 499 -28.43 -40.51 41.51
CA GLU A 499 -27.08 -40.01 41.23
C GLU A 499 -26.55 -40.53 39.89
N LYS A 500 -26.75 -41.83 39.59
CA LYS A 500 -26.44 -42.43 38.30
C LYS A 500 -27.20 -41.75 37.15
N ASP A 501 -28.49 -41.49 37.33
CA ASP A 501 -29.32 -40.87 36.28
C ASP A 501 -28.89 -39.41 36.03
N SER A 502 -28.51 -38.67 37.08
CA SER A 502 -27.91 -37.33 36.98
C SER A 502 -26.57 -37.35 36.22
N LEU A 503 -25.68 -38.29 36.55
CA LEU A 503 -24.40 -38.45 35.87
C LEU A 503 -24.58 -38.87 34.40
N LEU A 504 -25.57 -39.71 34.09
CA LEU A 504 -25.90 -40.08 32.71
C LEU A 504 -26.33 -38.86 31.89
N LEU A 505 -27.12 -37.96 32.48
CA LEU A 505 -27.52 -36.71 31.83
C LEU A 505 -26.31 -35.82 31.53
N GLN A 506 -25.41 -35.64 32.49
CA GLN A 506 -24.19 -34.85 32.32
C GLN A 506 -23.26 -35.44 31.25
N VAL A 507 -23.10 -36.78 31.23
CA VAL A 507 -22.32 -37.46 30.18
C VAL A 507 -22.96 -37.26 28.80
N GLN A 508 -24.29 -37.21 28.71
CA GLN A 508 -24.98 -36.98 27.45
C GLN A 508 -24.80 -35.55 26.94
N GLU A 509 -24.84 -34.54 27.82
CA GLU A 509 -24.53 -33.15 27.48
C GLU A 509 -23.08 -32.98 27.04
N LEU A 510 -22.12 -33.59 27.76
CA LEU A 510 -20.71 -33.56 27.38
C LEU A 510 -20.45 -34.26 26.04
N ARG A 511 -21.19 -35.34 25.73
CA ARG A 511 -21.11 -36.00 24.41
C ARG A 511 -21.62 -35.07 23.30
N GLN A 512 -22.75 -34.39 23.50
CA GLN A 512 -23.26 -33.43 22.52
C GLN A 512 -22.29 -32.27 22.30
N ALA A 513 -21.70 -31.72 23.37
CA ALA A 513 -20.69 -30.67 23.28
C ALA A 513 -19.43 -31.14 22.53
N ARG A 514 -18.94 -32.36 22.83
CA ARG A 514 -17.83 -32.99 22.10
C ARG A 514 -18.16 -33.16 20.62
N ASP A 515 -19.34 -33.66 20.29
CA ASP A 515 -19.73 -33.90 18.90
C ASP A 515 -19.85 -32.57 18.13
N GLY A 516 -20.35 -31.51 18.77
CA GLY A 516 -20.31 -30.15 18.23
C GLY A 516 -18.90 -29.64 17.96
N LEU A 517 -17.95 -29.88 18.88
CA LEU A 517 -16.54 -29.52 18.70
C LEU A 517 -15.87 -30.32 17.58
N VAL A 518 -16.22 -31.60 17.40
CA VAL A 518 -15.70 -32.44 16.30
C VAL A 518 -16.17 -31.90 14.95
N VAL A 519 -17.43 -31.50 14.82
CA VAL A 519 -17.96 -30.87 13.60
C VAL A 519 -17.24 -29.55 13.31
N LEU A 520 -17.06 -28.71 14.34
CA LEU A 520 -16.33 -27.44 14.19
C LEU A 520 -14.86 -27.66 13.79
N ALA A 521 -14.19 -28.67 14.36
CA ALA A 521 -12.82 -29.03 14.01
C ALA A 521 -12.72 -29.54 12.57
N ALA A 522 -13.69 -30.32 12.08
CA ALA A 522 -13.75 -30.75 10.69
C ALA A 522 -13.92 -29.55 9.74
N GLN A 523 -14.81 -28.61 10.05
CA GLN A 523 -14.98 -27.38 9.27
C GLN A 523 -13.70 -26.52 9.22
N ARG A 524 -13.00 -26.38 10.35
CA ARG A 524 -11.71 -25.66 10.39
C ARG A 524 -10.62 -26.39 9.61
N LEU A 525 -10.63 -27.72 9.59
CA LEU A 525 -9.71 -28.50 8.77
C LEU A 525 -9.98 -28.23 7.28
N ASP A 526 -11.24 -28.25 6.84
CA ASP A 526 -11.62 -27.96 5.46
C ASP A 526 -11.21 -26.52 5.05
N GLU A 527 -11.38 -25.53 5.93
CA GLU A 527 -10.90 -24.16 5.72
C GLU A 527 -9.37 -24.11 5.56
N VAL A 528 -8.62 -24.82 6.41
CA VAL A 528 -7.15 -24.89 6.31
C VAL A 528 -6.71 -25.53 4.99
N HIS A 529 -7.39 -26.59 4.55
CA HIS A 529 -7.11 -27.23 3.26
C HIS A 529 -7.41 -26.29 2.08
N ALA A 530 -8.51 -25.54 2.14
CA ALA A 530 -8.83 -24.54 1.12
C ALA A 530 -7.79 -23.42 1.06
N LEU A 531 -7.35 -22.91 2.22
CA LEU A 531 -6.31 -21.89 2.31
C LEU A 531 -4.94 -22.43 1.83
N GLN A 532 -4.60 -23.68 2.14
CA GLN A 532 -3.38 -24.31 1.63
C GLN A 532 -3.39 -24.41 0.09
N SER A 533 -4.53 -24.75 -0.51
CA SER A 533 -4.68 -24.77 -1.98
C SER A 533 -4.52 -23.37 -2.60
N GLN A 534 -5.07 -22.34 -1.97
CA GLN A 534 -4.89 -20.95 -2.42
C GLN A 534 -3.42 -20.50 -2.31
N VAL A 535 -2.77 -20.79 -1.19
CA VAL A 535 -1.33 -20.50 -1.01
C VAL A 535 -0.51 -21.20 -2.08
N GLN A 536 -0.80 -22.46 -2.39
CA GLN A 536 -0.09 -23.22 -3.42
C GLN A 536 -0.25 -22.58 -4.81
N THR A 537 -1.46 -22.13 -5.15
CA THR A 537 -1.75 -21.42 -6.41
C THR A 537 -0.96 -20.11 -6.50
N ILE A 538 -0.99 -19.29 -5.44
CA ILE A 538 -0.26 -18.02 -5.38
C ILE A 538 1.25 -18.25 -5.46
N THR A 539 1.79 -19.29 -4.81
CA THR A 539 3.20 -19.63 -4.94
C THR A 539 3.60 -20.01 -6.37
N GLN A 540 2.71 -20.68 -7.10
CA GLN A 540 2.96 -21.06 -8.48
C GLN A 540 2.96 -19.84 -9.42
N GLU A 541 1.97 -18.96 -9.28
CA GLU A 541 1.92 -17.67 -10.00
C GLU A 541 3.15 -16.80 -9.71
N ARG A 542 3.60 -16.77 -8.45
CA ARG A 542 4.82 -16.06 -8.05
C ARG A 542 6.06 -16.64 -8.74
N ASP A 543 6.17 -17.95 -8.83
CA ASP A 543 7.32 -18.61 -9.44
C ASP A 543 7.34 -18.43 -10.97
N GLU A 544 6.17 -18.42 -11.61
CA GLU A 544 6.00 -18.05 -13.03
C GLU A 544 6.41 -16.58 -13.28
N ALA A 545 5.93 -15.66 -12.45
CA ALA A 545 6.32 -14.25 -12.53
C ALA A 545 7.84 -14.06 -12.32
N ARG A 546 8.45 -14.80 -11.39
CA ARG A 546 9.91 -14.79 -11.19
C ARG A 546 10.67 -15.30 -12.40
N GLN A 547 10.19 -16.34 -13.08
CA GLN A 547 10.80 -16.82 -14.31
C GLN A 547 10.72 -15.77 -15.42
N GLN A 548 9.58 -15.11 -15.57
CA GLN A 548 9.39 -14.05 -16.58
C GLN A 548 10.31 -12.85 -16.34
N ILE A 549 10.44 -12.39 -15.09
CA ILE A 549 11.39 -11.33 -14.72
C ILE A 549 12.84 -11.74 -15.05
N ASN A 550 13.21 -13.01 -14.85
CA ASN A 550 14.56 -13.47 -15.17
C ASN A 550 14.82 -13.45 -16.68
N VAL A 551 13.83 -13.80 -17.51
CA VAL A 551 13.93 -13.72 -18.99
C VAL A 551 14.10 -12.26 -19.42
N GLU A 552 13.26 -11.35 -18.92
CA GLU A 552 13.37 -9.92 -19.22
C GLU A 552 14.72 -9.34 -18.79
N ARG A 553 15.26 -9.80 -17.65
CA ARG A 553 16.58 -9.41 -17.18
C ARG A 553 17.71 -9.89 -18.09
N THR A 554 17.58 -11.08 -18.68
CA THR A 554 18.54 -11.56 -19.69
C THR A 554 18.45 -10.77 -20.98
N ASP A 555 17.25 -10.41 -21.42
CA ASP A 555 17.02 -9.58 -22.60
C ASP A 555 17.57 -8.17 -22.40
N HIS A 556 17.37 -7.59 -21.21
CA HIS A 556 17.93 -6.30 -20.86
C HIS A 556 19.46 -6.31 -20.88
N LYS A 557 20.11 -7.37 -20.36
CA LYS A 557 21.57 -7.52 -20.45
C LYS A 557 22.06 -7.61 -21.89
N SER A 558 21.33 -8.33 -22.76
CA SER A 558 21.63 -8.43 -24.19
C SER A 558 21.52 -7.06 -24.88
N LEU A 559 20.43 -6.33 -24.63
CA LEU A 559 20.23 -4.97 -25.14
C LEU A 559 21.31 -3.99 -24.64
N GLN A 560 21.69 -4.10 -23.37
CA GLN A 560 22.74 -3.26 -22.80
C GLN A 560 24.11 -3.55 -23.43
N ALA A 561 24.41 -4.82 -23.75
CA ALA A 561 25.62 -5.17 -24.49
C ALA A 561 25.62 -4.60 -25.92
N GLN A 562 24.48 -4.67 -26.62
CA GLN A 562 24.33 -4.07 -27.95
C GLN A 562 24.48 -2.53 -27.91
N LEU A 563 23.93 -1.88 -26.89
CA LEU A 563 24.06 -0.44 -26.70
C LEU A 563 25.51 -0.03 -26.44
N ASN A 564 26.23 -0.78 -25.59
CA ASN A 564 27.66 -0.54 -25.33
C ASN A 564 28.49 -0.72 -26.61
N GLN A 565 28.18 -1.71 -27.44
CA GLN A 565 28.83 -1.90 -28.73
C GLN A 565 28.57 -0.73 -29.69
N ALA A 566 27.33 -0.20 -29.72
CA ALA A 566 26.99 0.99 -30.51
C ALA A 566 27.76 2.23 -30.02
N PHE A 567 27.97 2.39 -28.70
CA PHE A 567 28.79 3.47 -28.16
C PHE A 567 30.26 3.34 -28.56
N GLN A 568 30.84 2.14 -28.52
CA GLN A 568 32.21 1.92 -28.98
C GLN A 568 32.38 2.32 -30.45
N ILE A 569 31.47 1.89 -31.32
CA ILE A 569 31.49 2.25 -32.75
C ILE A 569 31.40 3.77 -32.92
N ARG A 570 30.49 4.43 -32.19
CA ARG A 570 30.34 5.89 -32.24
C ARG A 570 31.63 6.61 -31.83
N ASP A 571 32.26 6.16 -30.75
CA ASP A 571 33.46 6.80 -30.21
C ASP A 571 34.67 6.61 -31.16
N GLU A 572 34.76 5.45 -31.84
CA GLU A 572 35.69 5.22 -32.96
C GLU A 572 35.44 6.20 -34.12
N TYR A 573 34.19 6.43 -34.51
CA TYR A 573 33.85 7.42 -35.55
C TYR A 573 34.21 8.85 -35.15
N ILE A 574 34.00 9.22 -33.88
CA ILE A 574 34.39 10.55 -33.36
C ILE A 574 35.91 10.71 -33.41
N ALA A 575 36.66 9.69 -33.00
CA ALA A 575 38.12 9.71 -33.06
C ALA A 575 38.63 9.84 -34.51
N LEU A 576 38.03 9.09 -35.45
CA LEU A 576 38.37 9.16 -36.87
C LEU A 576 38.04 10.55 -37.47
N ALA A 577 36.92 11.14 -37.09
CA ALA A 577 36.54 12.49 -37.52
C ALA A 577 37.51 13.55 -36.98
N ALA A 578 37.91 13.44 -35.72
CA ALA A 578 38.91 14.33 -35.11
C ALA A 578 40.28 14.21 -35.80
N GLN A 579 40.71 12.99 -36.14
CA GLN A 579 41.93 12.76 -36.91
C GLN A 579 41.86 13.44 -38.29
N ARG A 580 40.77 13.24 -39.04
CA ARG A 580 40.57 13.87 -40.35
C ARG A 580 40.56 15.39 -40.28
N GLN A 581 39.97 15.96 -39.24
CA GLN A 581 39.97 17.40 -39.03
C GLN A 581 41.38 17.93 -38.71
N GLY A 582 42.19 17.16 -37.96
CA GLY A 582 43.61 17.45 -37.74
C GLY A 582 44.42 17.44 -39.04
N GLU A 583 44.25 16.42 -39.88
CA GLU A 583 44.90 16.31 -41.19
C GLU A 583 44.55 17.50 -42.11
N LEU A 584 43.27 17.89 -42.17
CA LEU A 584 42.82 19.04 -42.96
C LEU A 584 43.41 20.37 -42.45
N LEU A 585 43.48 20.55 -41.12
CA LEU A 585 44.11 21.74 -40.53
C LEU A 585 45.61 21.79 -40.83
N GLN A 586 46.29 20.65 -40.89
CA GLN A 586 47.70 20.58 -41.26
C GLN A 586 47.92 20.93 -42.73
N GLN A 587 47.09 20.39 -43.63
CA GLN A 587 47.11 20.76 -45.05
C GLN A 587 46.82 22.26 -45.26
N ALA A 588 45.86 22.83 -44.52
CA ALA A 588 45.56 24.26 -44.59
C ALA A 588 46.75 25.12 -44.10
N LYS A 589 47.47 24.69 -43.06
CA LYS A 589 48.69 25.36 -42.60
C LYS A 589 49.81 25.29 -43.63
N GLU A 590 49.96 24.15 -44.31
CA GLU A 590 50.93 23.97 -45.40
C GLU A 590 50.59 24.84 -46.61
N GLN A 591 49.32 24.93 -47.00
CA GLN A 591 48.87 25.84 -48.06
C GLN A 591 49.13 27.30 -47.70
N LEU A 592 48.82 27.72 -46.47
CA LEU A 592 49.09 29.08 -46.01
C LEU A 592 50.59 29.40 -45.97
N SER A 593 51.45 28.45 -45.62
CA SER A 593 52.91 28.65 -45.64
C SER A 593 53.44 28.76 -47.07
N LEU A 594 52.86 28.00 -48.01
CA LEU A 594 53.11 28.10 -49.44
C LEU A 594 52.63 29.43 -50.04
N GLU A 595 51.46 29.92 -49.65
CA GLU A 595 50.98 31.24 -50.07
C GLU A 595 51.84 32.37 -49.52
N LYS A 596 52.28 32.28 -48.27
CA LYS A 596 53.22 33.26 -47.69
C LYS A 596 54.57 33.24 -48.41
N SER A 597 55.09 32.07 -48.76
CA SER A 597 56.35 31.98 -49.52
C SER A 597 56.19 32.49 -50.95
N LYS A 598 55.04 32.22 -51.60
CA LYS A 598 54.69 32.78 -52.91
C LYS A 598 54.57 34.31 -52.86
N ALA A 599 53.87 34.86 -51.88
CA ALA A 599 53.76 36.32 -51.69
C ALA A 599 55.12 36.96 -51.40
N ALA A 600 56.00 36.28 -50.64
CA ALA A 600 57.36 36.76 -50.41
C ALA A 600 58.22 36.72 -51.70
N LEU A 601 58.05 35.69 -52.54
CA LEU A 601 58.69 35.60 -53.85
C LEU A 601 58.15 36.67 -54.81
N GLU A 602 56.85 36.93 -54.82
CA GLU A 602 56.20 38.00 -55.60
C GLU A 602 56.67 39.38 -55.16
N ALA A 603 56.79 39.63 -53.84
CA ALA A 603 57.36 40.87 -53.32
C ALA A 603 58.84 41.04 -53.72
N ARG A 604 59.62 39.94 -53.71
CA ARG A 604 61.02 39.96 -54.14
C ARG A 604 61.17 40.13 -55.65
N GLN A 605 60.23 39.58 -56.44
CA GLN A 605 60.10 39.82 -57.87
C GLN A 605 59.71 41.28 -58.14
N LEU A 606 58.85 41.88 -57.31
CA LEU A 606 58.49 43.28 -57.39
C LEU A 606 59.69 44.20 -57.05
N GLU A 607 60.51 43.86 -56.05
CA GLU A 607 61.76 44.58 -55.76
C GLU A 607 62.80 44.45 -56.88
N LEU A 608 62.93 43.25 -57.47
CA LEU A 608 63.77 43.02 -58.65
C LEU A 608 63.25 43.77 -59.88
N GLN A 609 61.93 43.83 -60.08
CA GLN A 609 61.30 44.66 -61.11
C GLN A 609 61.49 46.15 -60.82
N GLN A 610 61.43 46.58 -59.56
CA GLN A 610 61.63 47.98 -59.18
C GLN A 610 63.09 48.41 -59.37
N SER A 611 64.06 47.54 -59.09
CA SER A 611 65.48 47.79 -59.35
C SER A 611 65.81 47.78 -60.86
N LEU A 612 65.20 46.88 -61.65
CA LEU A 612 65.24 46.95 -63.11
C LEU A 612 64.54 48.21 -63.65
N SER A 613 63.44 48.63 -63.02
CA SER A 613 62.66 49.83 -63.36
C SER A 613 63.44 51.11 -63.04
N ALA A 614 64.28 51.12 -62.00
CA ALA A 614 65.14 52.24 -61.67
C ALA A 614 66.34 52.37 -62.63
N GLN A 615 66.75 51.25 -63.25
CA GLN A 615 67.79 51.21 -64.28
C GLN A 615 67.23 51.66 -65.64
N THR A 616 65.99 51.27 -65.96
CA THR A 616 65.23 51.73 -67.14
C THR A 616 64.64 53.14 -66.95
N ALA A 617 64.42 53.63 -65.72
CA ALA A 617 64.05 55.01 -65.40
C ALA A 617 65.09 56.04 -65.83
N ARG A 618 66.37 55.64 -65.91
CA ARG A 618 67.46 56.48 -66.46
C ARG A 618 67.48 56.50 -67.98
N GLU A 619 66.90 55.49 -68.64
CA GLU A 619 66.74 55.41 -70.10
C GLU A 619 65.41 56.01 -70.58
N THR A 620 64.41 56.15 -69.69
CA THR A 620 63.04 56.61 -70.02
C THR A 620 62.78 58.10 -69.80
N ASP A 621 63.62 58.83 -69.06
CA ASP A 621 63.71 60.31 -69.13
C ASP A 621 64.01 60.80 -70.58
N LEU A 622 64.62 59.93 -71.38
CA LEU A 622 64.92 60.16 -72.80
C LEU A 622 63.73 59.87 -73.74
N LEU A 623 62.70 59.15 -73.26
CA LEU A 623 61.50 58.78 -74.03
C LEU A 623 60.23 59.52 -73.59
N GLU A 624 60.19 60.15 -72.40
CA GLU A 624 59.05 60.95 -71.91
C GLU A 624 58.89 62.33 -72.60
N ARG A 625 59.76 62.65 -73.57
CA ARG A 625 59.52 63.69 -74.60
C ARG A 625 58.64 63.19 -75.75
N LEU A 626 58.48 61.89 -75.89
CA LEU A 626 57.62 61.27 -76.88
C LEU A 626 56.38 60.78 -76.15
N SER A 627 55.27 61.43 -76.47
CA SER A 627 53.92 61.00 -76.15
C SER A 627 53.50 61.17 -74.67
N ALA A 628 53.17 62.35 -74.16
CA ALA A 628 52.43 63.48 -74.76
C ALA A 628 51.24 63.08 -75.65
N GLN A 629 50.94 61.80 -75.76
CA GLN A 629 49.95 61.30 -76.70
C GLN A 629 49.17 60.22 -75.98
N VAL A 630 47.89 60.51 -75.89
CA VAL A 630 46.86 59.49 -75.74
C VAL A 630 46.88 58.90 -74.34
N GLN A 631 46.47 59.72 -73.37
CA GLN A 631 45.07 59.61 -72.94
C GLN A 631 44.82 58.27 -72.27
N SER A 632 45.32 58.17 -71.04
CA SER A 632 44.71 57.35 -70.00
C SER A 632 43.29 57.87 -69.75
N LEU A 633 42.33 57.35 -70.52
CA LEU A 633 40.96 57.21 -70.05
C LEU A 633 40.95 56.08 -69.01
N ALA A 634 40.37 56.42 -67.85
CA ALA A 634 39.49 55.59 -67.02
C ALA A 634 40.04 54.22 -66.55
N ALA A 635 40.48 54.08 -65.29
CA ALA A 635 39.63 53.80 -64.12
C ALA A 635 38.83 52.49 -64.30
N ARG A 636 39.39 51.34 -63.94
CA ARG A 636 39.40 50.66 -62.61
C ARG A 636 38.07 49.98 -62.22
N ASP A 637 38.20 48.65 -62.10
CA ASP A 637 37.26 47.60 -61.71
C ASP A 637 36.65 47.71 -60.30
N ALA A 638 35.50 47.05 -60.12
CA ALA A 638 35.03 46.51 -58.86
C ALA A 638 34.22 45.20 -59.08
N ALA A 639 34.61 44.11 -58.40
CA ALA A 639 33.83 42.89 -58.08
C ALA A 639 34.80 41.81 -57.52
N VAL A 640 34.53 40.92 -56.55
CA VAL A 640 33.30 40.50 -55.84
C VAL A 640 33.72 39.67 -54.58
N PRO A 641 32.87 39.56 -53.53
CA PRO A 641 33.08 38.75 -52.33
C PRO A 641 32.45 37.34 -52.42
N GLY A 642 33.05 36.32 -51.80
CA GLY A 642 32.52 34.94 -51.75
C GLY A 642 32.80 34.12 -50.47
N ILE A 643 33.51 34.68 -49.49
CA ILE A 643 33.98 33.91 -48.32
C ILE A 643 33.05 34.03 -47.10
N GLN A 644 32.16 35.03 -47.08
CA GLN A 644 31.29 35.27 -45.92
C GLN A 644 30.06 34.34 -45.86
N GLU A 645 29.55 33.89 -47.01
CA GLU A 645 28.31 33.09 -47.06
C GLU A 645 28.49 31.63 -46.58
N GLU A 646 29.68 31.05 -46.78
CA GLU A 646 29.95 29.65 -46.40
C GLU A 646 30.20 29.47 -44.89
N LEU A 647 30.74 30.49 -44.22
CA LEU A 647 31.05 30.46 -42.79
C LEU A 647 29.78 30.53 -41.92
N PHE A 648 28.80 31.34 -42.35
CA PHE A 648 27.51 31.45 -41.65
C PHE A 648 26.67 30.17 -41.74
N LYS A 649 26.79 29.41 -42.84
CA LYS A 649 26.06 28.15 -43.03
C LYS A 649 26.51 27.07 -42.04
N LYS A 650 27.83 26.90 -41.87
CA LYS A 650 28.40 25.90 -40.94
C LYS A 650 28.15 26.23 -39.47
N GLN A 651 28.18 27.51 -39.09
CA GLN A 651 27.86 27.92 -37.71
C GLN A 651 26.38 27.71 -37.37
N SER A 652 25.47 27.89 -38.34
CA SER A 652 24.04 27.65 -38.13
C SER A 652 23.70 26.16 -37.93
N GLU A 653 24.40 25.25 -38.60
CA GLU A 653 24.16 23.81 -38.50
C GLU A 653 24.60 23.21 -37.16
N GLU A 654 25.72 23.69 -36.60
CA GLU A 654 26.23 23.24 -35.30
C GLU A 654 25.38 23.78 -34.13
N LEU A 655 24.91 25.03 -34.21
CA LEU A 655 23.95 25.58 -33.23
C LEU A 655 22.62 24.80 -33.22
N LEU A 656 22.17 24.31 -34.38
CA LEU A 656 20.97 23.48 -34.49
C LEU A 656 21.13 22.07 -33.90
N ARG A 657 22.36 21.53 -33.83
CA ARG A 657 22.64 20.23 -33.19
C ARG A 657 22.65 20.36 -31.67
N VAL A 658 23.34 21.38 -31.13
CA VAL A 658 23.40 21.64 -29.69
C VAL A 658 22.01 21.93 -29.14
N ARG A 659 21.21 22.74 -29.85
CA ARG A 659 19.82 23.03 -29.49
C ARG A 659 18.98 21.74 -29.39
N ARG A 660 19.06 20.84 -30.38
CA ARG A 660 18.32 19.57 -30.36
C ARG A 660 18.72 18.66 -29.19
N HIS A 661 19.99 18.65 -28.83
CA HIS A 661 20.49 17.82 -27.73
C HIS A 661 20.00 18.35 -26.37
N ILE A 662 20.04 19.67 -26.17
CA ILE A 662 19.50 20.33 -24.97
C ILE A 662 17.98 20.14 -24.90
N GLU A 663 17.27 20.33 -26.00
CA GLU A 663 15.81 20.10 -26.05
C GLU A 663 15.45 18.65 -25.68
N THR A 664 16.24 17.67 -26.11
CA THR A 664 15.99 16.25 -25.79
C THR A 664 16.28 15.96 -24.30
N ALA A 665 17.39 16.47 -23.77
CA ALA A 665 17.75 16.30 -22.36
C ALA A 665 16.75 16.98 -21.41
N VAL A 666 16.32 18.20 -21.74
CA VAL A 666 15.30 18.93 -20.97
C VAL A 666 13.96 18.19 -21.04
N LYS A 667 13.51 17.75 -22.22
CA LYS A 667 12.26 16.98 -22.36
C LYS A 667 12.26 15.71 -21.52
N ASN A 668 13.36 14.94 -21.54
CA ASN A 668 13.44 13.68 -20.80
C ASN A 668 13.47 13.89 -19.29
N ASN A 669 14.21 14.90 -18.81
CA ASN A 669 14.28 15.20 -17.38
C ASN A 669 12.94 15.76 -16.86
N SER A 670 12.32 16.67 -17.62
CA SER A 670 10.99 17.21 -17.29
C SER A 670 9.91 16.12 -17.29
N ALA A 671 9.91 15.21 -18.26
CA ALA A 671 8.98 14.08 -18.30
C ALA A 671 9.15 13.12 -17.11
N ASN A 672 10.37 12.92 -16.63
CA ASN A 672 10.63 12.10 -15.44
C ASN A 672 10.17 12.79 -14.15
N ALA A 673 10.46 14.09 -14.00
CA ALA A 673 10.01 14.89 -12.85
C ALA A 673 8.48 14.93 -12.74
N VAL A 674 7.78 15.11 -13.87
CA VAL A 674 6.32 15.07 -13.92
C VAL A 674 5.78 13.71 -13.51
N ARG A 675 6.39 12.60 -13.96
CA ARG A 675 6.00 11.24 -13.55
C ARG A 675 6.13 11.04 -12.05
N GLN A 676 7.25 11.44 -11.45
CA GLN A 676 7.46 11.31 -10.00
C GLN A 676 6.47 12.14 -9.19
N LEU A 677 6.18 13.37 -9.62
CA LEU A 677 5.16 14.21 -8.98
C LEU A 677 3.77 13.60 -9.10
N GLN A 678 3.40 13.07 -10.27
CA GLN A 678 2.12 12.40 -10.47
C GLN A 678 1.98 11.15 -9.59
N SER A 679 3.02 10.31 -9.50
CA SER A 679 3.03 9.15 -8.59
C SER A 679 2.91 9.55 -7.13
N PHE A 680 3.58 10.64 -6.72
CA PHE A 680 3.49 11.14 -5.35
C PHE A 680 2.11 11.71 -5.01
N VAL A 681 1.54 12.55 -5.88
CA VAL A 681 0.18 13.09 -5.71
C VAL A 681 -0.84 11.95 -5.71
N GLY A 682 -0.67 10.99 -6.61
CA GLY A 682 -1.51 9.81 -6.68
C GLY A 682 -1.48 8.97 -5.40
N MET A 683 -0.30 8.81 -4.81
CA MET A 683 -0.14 8.14 -3.51
C MET A 683 -0.83 8.92 -2.38
N GLN A 684 -0.69 10.25 -2.36
CA GLN A 684 -1.37 11.10 -1.36
C GLN A 684 -2.90 11.02 -1.48
N GLU A 685 -3.44 11.03 -2.70
CA GLU A 685 -4.88 10.91 -2.96
C GLU A 685 -5.41 9.53 -2.54
N TYR A 686 -4.66 8.46 -2.83
CA TYR A 686 -5.00 7.13 -2.35
C TYR A 686 -5.04 7.06 -0.82
N PHE A 687 -4.04 7.63 -0.14
CA PHE A 687 -4.05 7.67 1.32
C PHE A 687 -5.19 8.52 1.92
N ALA A 688 -5.62 9.56 1.21
CA ALA A 688 -6.72 10.41 1.66
C ALA A 688 -8.11 9.79 1.42
N THR A 689 -8.29 9.05 0.32
CA THR A 689 -9.62 8.62 -0.17
C THR A 689 -9.83 7.11 -0.21
N GLY A 690 -8.76 6.32 -0.14
CA GLY A 690 -8.78 4.87 -0.32
C GLY A 690 -9.00 4.40 -1.76
N VAL A 691 -9.06 5.33 -2.72
CA VAL A 691 -9.30 5.04 -4.15
C VAL A 691 -8.02 5.34 -4.92
N LEU A 692 -7.58 4.41 -5.77
CA LEU A 692 -6.41 4.67 -6.62
C LEU A 692 -6.73 5.82 -7.57
N PRO A 693 -5.79 6.76 -7.77
CA PRO A 693 -5.98 7.84 -8.73
C PRO A 693 -6.26 7.26 -10.11
N ALA A 694 -7.33 7.72 -10.75
CA ALA A 694 -7.61 7.38 -12.15
C ALA A 694 -6.55 7.93 -13.12
N PHE A 695 -5.65 8.79 -12.62
CA PHE A 695 -4.52 9.36 -13.33
C PHE A 695 -3.24 8.58 -13.00
N ASN A 696 -2.83 7.65 -13.86
CA ASN A 696 -1.50 7.05 -13.81
C ASN A 696 -0.68 7.43 -15.05
N SER A 697 0.60 7.72 -14.82
CA SER A 697 1.52 8.25 -15.83
C SER A 697 2.15 7.18 -16.73
N GLU A 698 1.79 5.92 -16.51
CA GLU A 698 2.34 4.76 -17.21
C GLU A 698 1.61 4.46 -18.53
N ALA A 699 0.34 4.85 -18.66
CA ALA A 699 -0.44 4.70 -19.89
C ALA A 699 -0.11 5.80 -20.91
N HIS A 700 0.93 5.58 -21.72
CA HIS A 700 1.44 6.50 -22.75
C HIS A 700 0.54 6.59 -23.99
N SER A 701 -0.71 7.02 -23.84
CA SER A 701 -1.52 7.38 -25.00
C SER A 701 -2.54 8.46 -24.66
N TRP A 702 -2.19 9.70 -25.04
CA TRP A 702 -3.02 10.92 -25.10
C TRP A 702 -3.29 11.65 -23.77
N PRO A 703 -2.26 12.25 -23.15
CA PRO A 703 -2.49 13.19 -22.08
C PRO A 703 -3.10 14.48 -22.66
N ILE A 704 -4.34 14.75 -22.24
CA ILE A 704 -4.84 16.11 -22.13
C ILE A 704 -3.87 16.94 -21.28
N SER A 705 -3.50 18.14 -21.72
CA SER A 705 -2.61 19.01 -20.95
C SER A 705 -3.33 19.53 -19.69
N ALA A 706 -2.60 19.71 -18.59
CA ALA A 706 -3.19 20.08 -17.31
C ALA A 706 -3.89 21.45 -17.34
N ASP A 707 -3.39 22.37 -18.18
CA ASP A 707 -3.97 23.70 -18.39
C ASP A 707 -5.26 23.65 -19.23
N PHE A 708 -5.36 22.77 -20.24
CA PHE A 708 -6.60 22.52 -20.97
C PHE A 708 -7.65 21.82 -20.09
N ALA A 709 -7.24 20.82 -19.30
CA ALA A 709 -8.09 20.19 -18.29
C ALA A 709 -8.68 21.22 -17.31
N LEU A 710 -7.86 22.15 -16.81
CA LEU A 710 -8.33 23.23 -15.94
C LEU A 710 -9.28 24.19 -16.67
N CYS A 711 -9.00 24.50 -17.95
CA CYS A 711 -9.88 25.31 -18.77
C CYS A 711 -11.27 24.65 -18.92
N LEU A 712 -11.30 23.35 -19.22
CA LEU A 712 -12.52 22.53 -19.30
C LEU A 712 -13.31 22.56 -17.99
N MET A 713 -12.66 22.24 -16.87
CA MET A 713 -13.29 22.27 -15.55
C MET A 713 -13.88 23.66 -15.24
N ARG A 714 -13.13 24.72 -15.57
CA ARG A 714 -13.59 26.09 -15.38
C ARG A 714 -14.82 26.41 -16.24
N GLN A 715 -14.89 25.95 -17.49
CA GLN A 715 -16.09 26.13 -18.30
C GLN A 715 -17.30 25.44 -17.66
N LEU A 716 -17.15 24.17 -17.25
CA LEU A 716 -18.21 23.38 -16.64
C LEU A 716 -18.73 24.00 -15.33
N VAL A 717 -17.82 24.46 -14.47
CA VAL A 717 -18.17 25.02 -13.16
C VAL A 717 -18.78 26.43 -13.28
N LEU A 718 -18.29 27.26 -14.20
CA LEU A 718 -18.72 28.66 -14.29
C LEU A 718 -19.97 28.88 -15.16
N LYS A 719 -20.31 27.92 -16.03
CA LYS A 719 -21.43 28.09 -16.98
C LYS A 719 -22.46 26.96 -16.84
N PRO A 720 -23.75 27.29 -16.97
CA PRO A 720 -24.82 26.32 -16.83
C PRO A 720 -25.04 25.57 -18.15
N TYR A 721 -24.32 24.47 -18.38
CA TYR A 721 -24.56 23.59 -19.53
C TYR A 721 -25.63 22.54 -19.21
N ASP A 722 -26.53 22.28 -20.15
CA ASP A 722 -27.55 21.21 -20.04
C ASP A 722 -27.03 19.90 -20.64
N LEU A 723 -26.12 20.00 -21.61
CA LEU A 723 -25.55 18.89 -22.34
C LEU A 723 -24.08 19.17 -22.64
N VAL A 724 -23.24 18.17 -22.43
CA VAL A 724 -21.85 18.15 -22.88
C VAL A 724 -21.71 17.05 -23.94
N ILE A 725 -21.15 17.40 -25.08
CA ILE A 725 -20.82 16.47 -26.17
C ILE A 725 -19.33 16.53 -26.39
N GLU A 726 -18.69 15.37 -26.49
CA GLU A 726 -17.26 15.25 -26.79
C GLU A 726 -17.07 14.42 -28.06
N PHE A 727 -16.19 14.91 -28.93
CA PHE A 727 -15.67 14.16 -30.07
C PHE A 727 -14.20 13.84 -29.80
N GLY A 728 -13.88 12.54 -29.72
CA GLY A 728 -12.57 12.05 -29.27
C GLY A 728 -12.59 11.77 -27.78
N SER A 729 -12.62 10.49 -27.40
CA SER A 729 -12.68 10.08 -26.00
C SER A 729 -11.29 9.93 -25.40
N GLY A 730 -11.18 10.03 -24.07
CA GLY A 730 -9.94 9.80 -23.36
C GLY A 730 -9.97 10.34 -21.95
N MET A 731 -8.85 10.92 -21.50
CA MET A 731 -8.75 11.46 -20.14
C MET A 731 -9.63 12.70 -19.93
N SER A 732 -9.90 13.49 -20.97
CA SER A 732 -10.90 14.56 -20.96
C SER A 732 -12.28 14.05 -20.53
N THR A 733 -12.66 12.86 -21.01
CA THR A 733 -13.93 12.20 -20.65
C THR A 733 -14.02 11.95 -19.15
N VAL A 734 -12.95 11.42 -18.54
CA VAL A 734 -12.89 11.14 -17.10
C VAL A 734 -12.97 12.44 -16.29
N ILE A 735 -12.26 13.49 -16.73
CA ILE A 735 -12.26 14.81 -16.08
C ILE A 735 -13.65 15.44 -16.09
N VAL A 736 -14.33 15.42 -17.24
CA VAL A 736 -15.68 15.96 -17.38
C VAL A 736 -16.64 15.18 -16.49
N ALA A 737 -16.62 13.85 -16.55
CA ALA A 737 -17.47 12.98 -15.75
C ALA A 737 -17.28 13.22 -14.24
N LYS A 738 -16.03 13.29 -13.77
CA LYS A 738 -15.70 13.54 -12.35
C LYS A 738 -16.16 14.93 -11.92
N THR A 739 -15.95 15.95 -12.76
CA THR A 739 -16.34 17.33 -12.46
C THR A 739 -17.85 17.43 -12.31
N LEU A 740 -18.61 16.82 -13.22
CA LEU A 740 -20.07 16.80 -13.16
C LEU A 740 -20.59 16.03 -11.93
N ALA A 741 -19.98 14.89 -11.59
CA ALA A 741 -20.34 14.13 -10.39
C ALA A 741 -20.13 14.96 -9.10
N LEU A 742 -18.98 15.64 -8.99
CA LEU A 742 -18.67 16.51 -7.84
C LEU A 742 -19.61 17.73 -7.76
N MET A 743 -20.03 18.28 -8.90
CA MET A 743 -21.01 19.37 -8.94
C MET A 743 -22.39 18.89 -8.44
N ALA A 744 -22.81 17.68 -8.83
CA ALA A 744 -24.06 17.07 -8.36
C ALA A 744 -24.04 16.81 -6.84
N GLU A 745 -22.93 16.31 -6.30
CA GLU A 745 -22.75 16.08 -4.86
C GLU A 745 -22.85 17.37 -4.02
N ARG A 746 -22.39 18.50 -4.56
CA ARG A 746 -22.43 19.82 -3.90
C ARG A 746 -23.82 20.47 -3.90
N GLY A 747 -24.85 19.74 -4.33
CA GLY A 747 -26.24 20.22 -4.33
C GLY A 747 -26.61 21.05 -5.56
N ASP A 748 -25.83 20.99 -6.65
CA ASP A 748 -26.30 21.54 -7.93
C ASP A 748 -27.41 20.61 -8.47
N THR A 749 -28.65 21.10 -8.42
CA THR A 749 -29.84 20.37 -8.91
C THR A 749 -29.87 20.19 -10.44
N ARG A 750 -28.87 20.73 -11.15
CA ARG A 750 -28.77 20.63 -12.62
C ARG A 750 -28.24 19.26 -13.04
N GLN A 751 -29.10 18.48 -13.72
CA GLN A 751 -28.70 17.22 -14.32
C GLN A 751 -28.11 17.46 -15.72
N THR A 752 -26.79 17.72 -15.77
CA THR A 752 -26.06 17.86 -17.03
C THR A 752 -25.80 16.48 -17.63
N GLN A 753 -26.31 16.22 -18.83
CA GLN A 753 -26.02 14.97 -19.54
C GLN A 753 -24.66 15.07 -20.23
N PHE A 754 -23.85 14.02 -20.20
CA PHE A 754 -22.57 13.96 -20.89
C PHE A 754 -22.50 12.78 -21.86
N VAL A 755 -22.14 13.03 -23.11
CA VAL A 755 -21.98 12.03 -24.17
C VAL A 755 -20.61 12.22 -24.83
N SER A 756 -19.84 11.13 -24.97
CA SER A 756 -18.53 11.15 -25.62
C SER A 756 -18.49 10.11 -26.74
N PHE A 757 -17.98 10.51 -27.91
CA PHE A 757 -17.89 9.67 -29.09
C PHE A 757 -16.45 9.22 -29.34
N GLU A 758 -16.27 7.90 -29.49
CA GLU A 758 -15.00 7.28 -29.82
C GLU A 758 -15.11 6.46 -31.11
N HIS A 759 -14.15 6.57 -32.01
CA HIS A 759 -14.18 5.89 -33.29
C HIS A 759 -13.41 4.57 -33.33
N LEU A 760 -12.46 4.38 -32.41
CA LEU A 760 -11.59 3.21 -32.34
C LEU A 760 -11.92 2.36 -31.12
N ASP A 761 -12.19 1.07 -31.34
CA ASP A 761 -12.50 0.10 -30.29
C ASP A 761 -11.47 0.11 -29.16
N SER A 762 -10.17 0.18 -29.49
CA SER A 762 -9.09 0.18 -28.50
C SER A 762 -9.15 1.36 -27.53
N TYR A 763 -9.47 2.56 -28.03
CA TYR A 763 -9.57 3.76 -27.19
C TYR A 763 -10.89 3.82 -26.44
N TYR A 764 -11.94 3.24 -27.01
CA TYR A 764 -13.22 3.08 -26.33
C TYR A 764 -13.05 2.18 -25.09
N GLU A 765 -12.39 1.03 -25.26
CA GLU A 765 -12.11 0.10 -24.16
C GLU A 765 -11.22 0.73 -23.08
N GLN A 766 -10.16 1.45 -23.48
CA GLN A 766 -9.29 2.16 -22.54
C GLN A 766 -10.05 3.23 -21.74
N THR A 767 -10.83 4.06 -22.41
CA THR A 767 -11.61 5.13 -21.75
C THR A 767 -12.68 4.53 -20.83
N LEU A 768 -13.33 3.44 -21.24
CA LEU A 768 -14.29 2.72 -20.41
C LEU A 768 -13.62 2.16 -19.14
N ALA A 769 -12.44 1.55 -19.27
CA ALA A 769 -11.69 1.04 -18.13
C ALA A 769 -11.33 2.15 -17.13
N HIS A 770 -10.90 3.32 -17.61
CA HIS A 770 -10.63 4.47 -16.74
C HIS A 770 -11.89 5.00 -16.03
N LEU A 771 -13.03 5.06 -16.73
CA LEU A 771 -14.30 5.43 -16.10
C LEU A 771 -14.73 4.42 -15.04
N GLN A 772 -14.54 3.12 -15.29
CA GLN A 772 -14.85 2.05 -14.32
C GLN A 772 -13.95 2.11 -13.09
N GLN A 773 -12.64 2.28 -13.29
CA GLN A 773 -11.67 2.47 -12.19
C GLN A 773 -12.03 3.67 -11.31
N ALA A 774 -12.55 4.74 -11.90
CA ALA A 774 -12.99 5.94 -11.19
C ALA A 774 -14.41 5.84 -10.59
N GLY A 775 -15.16 4.77 -10.87
CA GLY A 775 -16.57 4.63 -10.46
C GLY A 775 -17.53 5.59 -11.19
N LEU A 776 -17.18 6.03 -12.40
CA LEU A 776 -17.87 7.08 -13.16
C LEU A 776 -18.62 6.58 -14.41
N GLU A 777 -18.78 5.26 -14.56
CA GLU A 777 -19.44 4.65 -15.74
C GLU A 777 -20.87 5.18 -15.98
N GLN A 778 -21.60 5.55 -14.93
CA GLN A 778 -22.96 6.10 -15.04
C GLN A 778 -22.98 7.62 -15.28
N ALA A 779 -21.84 8.30 -15.12
CA ALA A 779 -21.72 9.75 -15.25
C ALA A 779 -21.44 10.20 -16.70
N ALA A 780 -21.03 9.28 -17.58
CA ALA A 780 -20.74 9.56 -18.98
C ALA A 780 -21.35 8.49 -19.91
N GLN A 781 -22.05 8.92 -20.96
CA GLN A 781 -22.49 8.03 -22.02
C GLN A 781 -21.38 7.92 -23.09
N LEU A 782 -20.44 7.00 -22.88
CA LEU A 782 -19.41 6.67 -23.88
C LEU A 782 -20.03 5.86 -25.03
N THR A 783 -19.85 6.32 -26.28
CA THR A 783 -20.46 5.70 -27.47
C THR A 783 -19.39 5.40 -28.51
N LEU A 784 -19.23 4.13 -28.86
CA LEU A 784 -18.44 3.72 -30.02
C LEU A 784 -19.16 4.13 -31.31
N ALA A 785 -18.56 5.06 -32.05
CA ALA A 785 -19.04 5.67 -33.28
C ALA A 785 -17.92 5.64 -34.36
N PRO A 786 -17.74 4.50 -35.06
CA PRO A 786 -16.74 4.38 -36.13
C PRO A 786 -16.91 5.45 -37.19
N LEU A 787 -15.81 5.87 -37.83
CA LEU A 787 -15.83 6.91 -38.84
C LEU A 787 -16.55 6.43 -40.11
N LYS A 788 -17.42 7.27 -40.65
CA LYS A 788 -18.11 7.08 -41.92
C LYS A 788 -18.04 8.36 -42.74
N ASP A 789 -18.19 8.21 -44.04
CA ASP A 789 -18.24 9.36 -44.95
C ASP A 789 -19.43 10.26 -44.59
N TRP A 790 -19.12 11.51 -44.26
CA TRP A 790 -20.07 12.60 -44.07
C TRP A 790 -19.87 13.63 -45.18
N GLN A 791 -20.96 14.04 -45.82
CA GLN A 791 -20.91 14.98 -46.93
C GLN A 791 -21.37 16.36 -46.49
N SER A 792 -20.54 17.38 -46.74
CA SER A 792 -20.88 18.79 -46.49
C SER A 792 -21.86 19.30 -47.53
N VAL A 793 -22.44 20.48 -47.27
CA VAL A 793 -23.38 21.16 -48.19
C VAL A 793 -22.71 21.48 -49.54
N ASP A 794 -21.40 21.73 -49.54
CA ASP A 794 -20.60 22.00 -50.73
C ASP A 794 -20.16 20.72 -51.47
N GLY A 795 -20.60 19.55 -51.02
CA GLY A 795 -20.33 18.26 -51.64
C GLY A 795 -19.00 17.62 -51.25
N GLN A 796 -18.21 18.25 -50.37
CA GLN A 796 -16.96 17.70 -49.85
C GLN A 796 -17.23 16.57 -48.85
N VAL A 797 -16.44 15.50 -48.93
CA VAL A 797 -16.62 14.31 -48.07
C VAL A 797 -15.55 14.28 -46.99
N TYR A 798 -15.99 14.08 -45.75
CA TYR A 798 -15.14 13.97 -44.57
C TYR A 798 -15.43 12.66 -43.83
N PRO A 799 -14.41 11.83 -43.52
CA PRO A 799 -14.58 10.71 -42.60
C PRO A 799 -14.84 11.23 -41.19
N TYR A 800 -16.05 11.01 -40.64
CA TYR A 800 -16.45 11.54 -39.34
C TYR A 800 -17.28 10.55 -38.52
N TYR A 801 -17.41 10.80 -37.21
CA TYR A 801 -18.13 9.91 -36.29
C TYR A 801 -19.54 9.58 -36.77
N SER A 802 -19.94 8.31 -36.67
CA SER A 802 -21.30 7.85 -36.94
C SER A 802 -22.28 8.19 -35.81
N CYS A 803 -22.37 9.48 -35.46
CA CYS A 803 -23.05 10.00 -34.28
C CYS A 803 -24.48 10.51 -34.54
N GLN A 804 -24.91 10.65 -35.79
CA GLN A 804 -26.15 11.35 -36.19
C GLN A 804 -27.41 10.75 -35.55
N SER A 805 -27.51 9.42 -35.44
CA SER A 805 -28.65 8.77 -34.77
C SER A 805 -28.72 9.11 -33.28
N THR A 806 -27.56 9.20 -32.62
CA THR A 806 -27.45 9.57 -31.20
C THR A 806 -27.78 11.04 -31.01
N LEU A 807 -27.24 11.93 -31.86
CA LEU A 807 -27.56 13.36 -31.85
C LEU A 807 -29.06 13.61 -32.07
N ALA A 808 -29.69 12.93 -33.04
CA ALA A 808 -31.12 13.01 -33.28
C ALA A 808 -31.95 12.51 -32.08
N LYS A 809 -31.51 11.45 -31.40
CA LYS A 809 -32.15 10.96 -30.17
C LYS A 809 -32.03 11.97 -29.05
N LEU A 810 -30.86 12.57 -28.85
CA LEU A 810 -30.64 13.63 -27.87
C LEU A 810 -31.58 14.80 -28.18
N ALA A 811 -31.54 15.36 -29.38
CA ALA A 811 -32.38 16.50 -29.78
C ALA A 811 -33.89 16.30 -29.55
N ARG A 812 -34.40 15.07 -29.67
CA ARG A 812 -35.84 14.73 -29.46
C ARG A 812 -36.26 14.55 -28.00
N GLN A 813 -35.33 14.46 -27.04
CA GLN A 813 -35.67 14.26 -25.64
C GLN A 813 -36.40 15.49 -25.07
N LYS A 814 -37.71 15.35 -24.84
CA LYS A 814 -38.64 16.43 -24.44
C LYS A 814 -38.50 16.94 -23.00
N GLN A 815 -37.76 16.27 -22.13
CA GLN A 815 -37.71 16.60 -20.69
C GLN A 815 -36.78 17.77 -20.35
N VAL A 816 -35.92 18.21 -21.28
CA VAL A 816 -35.04 19.37 -21.09
C VAL A 816 -35.07 20.21 -22.36
N THR A 817 -35.66 21.42 -22.33
CA THR A 817 -35.33 22.43 -23.35
C THR A 817 -33.86 22.77 -23.17
N ARG A 818 -32.99 22.15 -23.99
CA ARG A 818 -31.55 22.39 -23.95
C ARG A 818 -31.27 23.80 -24.42
N LYS A 819 -30.95 24.67 -23.48
CA LYS A 819 -30.64 26.08 -23.72
C LYS A 819 -29.16 26.27 -23.99
N ARG A 820 -28.29 25.46 -23.38
CA ARG A 820 -26.84 25.61 -23.50
C ARG A 820 -26.13 24.28 -23.63
N ILE A 821 -25.29 24.14 -24.66
CA ILE A 821 -24.52 22.93 -24.97
C ILE A 821 -23.04 23.27 -24.99
N LEU A 822 -22.21 22.44 -24.35
CA LEU A 822 -20.76 22.47 -24.52
C LEU A 822 -20.37 21.36 -25.48
N VAL A 823 -19.61 21.68 -26.51
CA VAL A 823 -19.06 20.71 -27.45
C VAL A 823 -17.54 20.77 -27.36
N ILE A 824 -16.90 19.71 -26.88
CA ILE A 824 -15.44 19.60 -26.85
C ILE A 824 -15.01 18.80 -28.08
N VAL A 825 -14.07 19.37 -28.84
CA VAL A 825 -13.65 18.88 -30.15
C VAL A 825 -12.16 18.57 -30.09
N ASP A 826 -11.85 17.30 -29.82
CA ASP A 826 -10.46 16.79 -29.77
C ASP A 826 -10.22 15.73 -30.88
N GLY A 827 -11.27 15.16 -31.44
CA GLY A 827 -11.22 14.16 -32.52
C GLY A 827 -12.09 14.50 -33.74
N PRO A 828 -11.93 13.74 -34.83
CA PRO A 828 -10.96 12.65 -35.00
C PRO A 828 -9.54 13.20 -35.22
N PRO A 829 -8.49 12.36 -35.11
CA PRO A 829 -7.10 12.79 -35.26
C PRO A 829 -6.84 13.51 -36.60
N ALA A 830 -5.92 14.47 -36.62
CA ALA A 830 -5.56 15.18 -37.86
C ALA A 830 -5.05 14.25 -38.98
N ALA A 831 -4.54 13.06 -38.63
CA ALA A 831 -4.14 12.03 -39.59
C ALA A 831 -5.30 11.44 -40.40
N THR A 832 -6.55 11.63 -39.95
CA THR A 832 -7.76 11.14 -40.64
C THR A 832 -8.02 11.91 -41.94
N GLY A 833 -7.56 13.16 -42.05
CA GLY A 833 -7.68 13.96 -43.27
C GLY A 833 -7.58 15.47 -43.00
N PRO A 834 -7.48 16.29 -44.07
CA PRO A 834 -7.51 17.74 -43.93
C PRO A 834 -8.85 18.19 -43.34
N GLN A 835 -8.81 19.11 -42.39
CA GLN A 835 -9.98 19.65 -41.70
C GLN A 835 -10.87 18.56 -41.09
N ALA A 836 -10.28 17.49 -40.56
CA ALA A 836 -11.02 16.32 -40.07
C ALA A 836 -12.06 16.65 -38.98
N ARG A 837 -11.86 17.73 -38.22
CA ARG A 837 -12.76 18.20 -37.17
C ARG A 837 -13.89 19.09 -37.66
N TYR A 838 -13.83 19.57 -38.92
CA TYR A 838 -14.83 20.46 -39.51
C TYR A 838 -16.28 19.98 -39.38
N PRO A 839 -16.62 18.69 -39.55
CA PRO A 839 -18.01 18.25 -39.48
C PRO A 839 -18.71 18.51 -38.13
N ALA A 840 -17.97 18.70 -37.03
CA ALA A 840 -18.54 18.93 -35.70
C ALA A 840 -19.48 20.14 -35.66
N GLY A 841 -19.09 21.26 -36.29
CA GLY A 841 -19.87 22.50 -36.30
C GLY A 841 -21.21 22.34 -37.01
N PRO A 842 -21.22 22.04 -38.33
CA PRO A 842 -22.45 21.88 -39.10
C PRO A 842 -23.41 20.83 -38.52
N LEU A 843 -22.90 19.67 -38.10
CA LEU A 843 -23.72 18.60 -37.51
C LEU A 843 -24.48 19.05 -36.25
N LEU A 844 -23.79 19.79 -35.37
CA LEU A 844 -24.38 20.21 -34.10
C LEU A 844 -25.38 21.36 -34.29
N VAL A 845 -25.09 22.29 -35.20
CA VAL A 845 -26.01 23.38 -35.53
C VAL A 845 -27.27 22.85 -36.21
N GLU A 846 -27.15 21.84 -37.10
CA GLU A 846 -28.28 21.20 -37.75
C GLU A 846 -29.23 20.52 -36.73
N HIS A 847 -28.68 19.79 -35.77
CA HIS A 847 -29.47 19.05 -34.78
C HIS A 847 -30.00 19.93 -33.63
N PHE A 848 -29.33 21.04 -33.32
CA PHE A 848 -29.69 21.94 -32.21
C PHE A 848 -29.79 23.41 -32.64
N PRO A 849 -30.67 23.77 -33.60
CA PRO A 849 -30.69 25.09 -34.24
C PRO A 849 -31.02 26.26 -33.30
N ASN A 850 -31.69 25.99 -32.17
CA ASN A 850 -32.12 27.01 -31.22
C ASN A 850 -31.29 27.03 -29.92
N ALA A 851 -30.21 26.24 -29.84
CA ALA A 851 -29.38 26.15 -28.64
C ALA A 851 -28.24 27.19 -28.66
N HIS A 852 -27.80 27.62 -27.48
CA HIS A 852 -26.53 28.30 -27.32
C HIS A 852 -25.41 27.27 -27.23
N ILE A 853 -24.56 27.17 -28.25
CA ILE A 853 -23.52 26.15 -28.37
C ILE A 853 -22.14 26.78 -28.16
N ASP A 854 -21.41 26.27 -27.17
CA ASP A 854 -20.01 26.63 -26.93
C ASP A 854 -19.13 25.48 -27.47
N PHE A 855 -18.46 25.69 -28.60
CA PHE A 855 -17.47 24.75 -29.15
C PHE A 855 -16.10 25.06 -28.57
N LEU A 856 -15.52 24.13 -27.84
CA LEU A 856 -14.15 24.20 -27.34
C LEU A 856 -13.25 23.28 -28.19
N MET A 857 -12.46 23.90 -29.06
CA MET A 857 -11.49 23.24 -29.93
C MET A 857 -10.15 23.07 -29.21
N ASP A 858 -9.66 21.83 -29.12
CA ASP A 858 -8.28 21.53 -28.69
C ASP A 858 -7.30 21.57 -29.88
N ASP A 859 -5.99 21.52 -29.63
CA ASP A 859 -4.91 21.58 -30.63
C ASP A 859 -4.94 22.86 -31.50
N TYR A 860 -5.49 23.97 -31.01
CA TYR A 860 -5.73 25.19 -31.82
C TYR A 860 -4.44 25.93 -32.25
N ILE A 861 -3.27 25.51 -31.75
CA ILE A 861 -1.97 25.96 -32.24
C ILE A 861 -1.77 25.63 -33.73
N ARG A 862 -2.42 24.56 -34.22
CA ARG A 862 -2.31 24.07 -35.59
C ARG A 862 -3.16 24.91 -36.55
N GLU A 863 -2.66 25.05 -37.77
CA GLU A 863 -3.26 25.93 -38.78
C GLU A 863 -4.57 25.37 -39.34
N ASP A 864 -4.70 24.03 -39.41
CA ASP A 864 -5.89 23.37 -39.93
C ASP A 864 -7.12 23.64 -39.03
N GLU A 865 -6.94 23.57 -37.72
CA GLU A 865 -7.94 23.81 -36.68
C GLU A 865 -8.37 25.28 -36.64
N LYS A 866 -7.45 26.21 -36.92
CA LYS A 866 -7.79 27.64 -37.13
C LYS A 866 -8.67 27.83 -38.35
N GLN A 867 -8.34 27.17 -39.47
CA GLN A 867 -9.16 27.23 -40.67
C GLN A 867 -10.55 26.64 -40.42
N VAL A 868 -10.65 25.53 -39.68
CA VAL A 868 -11.93 24.94 -39.28
C VAL A 868 -12.80 25.94 -38.51
N VAL A 869 -12.26 26.62 -37.51
CA VAL A 869 -13.02 27.62 -36.74
C VAL A 869 -13.45 28.81 -37.60
N GLN A 870 -12.60 29.25 -38.54
CA GLN A 870 -12.96 30.30 -39.49
C GLN A 870 -14.09 29.86 -40.45
N HIS A 871 -14.05 28.62 -40.93
CA HIS A 871 -15.12 28.05 -41.75
C HIS A 871 -16.43 27.97 -40.96
N TRP A 872 -16.39 27.51 -39.70
CA TRP A 872 -17.57 27.53 -38.84
C TRP A 872 -18.15 28.93 -38.66
N LEU A 873 -17.32 29.93 -38.41
CA LEU A 873 -17.79 31.32 -38.29
C LEU A 873 -18.52 31.80 -39.55
N ALA A 874 -18.00 31.46 -40.73
CA ALA A 874 -18.64 31.77 -42.01
C ALA A 874 -19.98 31.04 -42.18
N ASP A 875 -20.02 29.74 -41.89
CA ASP A 875 -21.24 28.91 -41.99
C ASP A 875 -22.32 29.40 -41.03
N ILE A 876 -21.93 29.74 -39.80
CA ILE A 876 -22.82 30.25 -38.75
C ILE A 876 -23.42 31.60 -39.16
N ASP A 877 -22.61 32.51 -39.71
CA ASP A 877 -23.13 33.81 -40.16
C ASP A 877 -24.05 33.65 -41.37
N ALA A 878 -23.74 32.72 -42.29
CA ALA A 878 -24.60 32.37 -43.43
C ALA A 878 -25.96 31.80 -42.98
N LEU A 879 -26.00 31.08 -41.87
CA LEU A 879 -27.24 30.58 -41.23
C LEU A 879 -27.99 31.66 -40.43
N GLY A 880 -27.48 32.90 -40.37
CA GLY A 880 -28.11 33.99 -39.63
C GLY A 880 -27.95 33.90 -38.11
N LEU A 881 -26.98 33.12 -37.63
CA LEU A 881 -26.66 32.96 -36.20
C LEU A 881 -25.50 33.89 -35.80
N ALA A 882 -25.37 34.19 -34.51
CA ALA A 882 -24.27 35.00 -33.98
C ALA A 882 -23.14 34.09 -33.48
N GLY A 883 -21.95 34.25 -34.07
CA GLY A 883 -20.72 33.54 -33.69
C GLY A 883 -19.68 34.48 -33.07
N LYS A 884 -19.05 34.05 -31.97
CA LYS A 884 -17.89 34.75 -31.38
C LYS A 884 -16.82 33.75 -30.97
N SER A 885 -15.59 33.94 -31.45
CA SER A 885 -14.43 33.15 -31.02
C SER A 885 -13.64 33.86 -29.91
N MET A 886 -13.03 33.07 -29.03
CA MET A 886 -12.09 33.49 -28.00
C MET A 886 -10.94 32.47 -27.94
N GLU A 887 -9.71 32.96 -28.00
CA GLU A 887 -8.53 32.11 -27.95
C GLU A 887 -7.98 32.03 -26.52
N TYR A 888 -7.61 30.82 -26.09
CA TYR A 888 -6.92 30.54 -24.85
C TYR A 888 -5.47 30.20 -25.15
N LYS A 889 -4.55 30.96 -24.55
CA LYS A 889 -3.12 30.66 -24.63
C LYS A 889 -2.77 29.54 -23.65
N LEU A 890 -2.61 28.33 -24.18
CA LEU A 890 -2.35 27.08 -23.46
C LEU A 890 -1.17 26.35 -24.12
N GLU A 891 -0.71 25.22 -23.58
CA GLU A 891 0.38 24.42 -24.16
C GLU A 891 0.17 24.13 -25.66
N LYS A 892 -1.05 23.73 -26.04
CA LYS A 892 -1.45 23.48 -27.43
C LYS A 892 -2.41 24.54 -28.00
N ASP A 893 -2.61 25.63 -27.26
CA ASP A 893 -3.70 26.61 -27.44
C ASP A 893 -5.09 25.96 -27.52
N ALA A 894 -6.14 26.72 -27.21
CA ALA A 894 -7.52 26.27 -27.43
C ALA A 894 -8.37 27.43 -27.94
N CYS A 895 -9.46 27.12 -28.63
CA CYS A 895 -10.41 28.13 -29.08
C CYS A 895 -11.81 27.80 -28.59
N LEU A 896 -12.48 28.79 -28.00
CA LEU A 896 -13.89 28.73 -27.65
C LEU A 896 -14.69 29.53 -28.67
N LEU A 897 -15.48 28.85 -29.50
CA LEU A 897 -16.46 29.44 -30.40
C LEU A 897 -17.85 29.35 -29.78
N THR A 898 -18.43 30.49 -29.45
CA THR A 898 -19.80 30.61 -28.95
C THR A 898 -20.76 30.93 -30.08
N VAL A 899 -21.81 30.12 -30.20
CA VAL A 899 -22.88 30.22 -31.21
C VAL A 899 -24.21 30.40 -30.50
N HIS A 900 -25.00 31.39 -30.92
CA HIS A 900 -26.35 31.60 -30.40
C HIS A 900 -27.27 32.19 -31.48
N PRO A 901 -28.59 32.00 -31.34
CA PRO A 901 -29.55 32.70 -32.19
C PRO A 901 -29.30 34.22 -32.12
N LYS A 902 -29.26 34.92 -33.27
CA LYS A 902 -29.26 36.40 -33.26
C LYS A 902 -30.56 36.80 -32.55
N ASP A 903 -30.47 37.53 -31.44
CA ASP A 903 -31.64 38.06 -30.74
C ASP A 903 -32.52 38.79 -31.76
N THR A 904 -33.61 38.14 -32.18
CA THR A 904 -34.71 38.81 -32.87
C THR A 904 -35.33 39.74 -31.85
N LYS A 905 -34.93 41.02 -31.92
CA LYS A 905 -35.67 42.10 -31.29
C LYS A 905 -37.14 42.08 -31.71
#